data_AF-A0A835V7D2-F1
#
_entry.id   AF-A0A835V7D2-F1
#
_cell.length_a   1.000
_cell.length_b   1.000
_cell.length_c   1.000
_cell.angle_alpha   90.00
_cell.angle_beta   90.00
_cell.angle_gamma   90.00
#
_symmetry.space_group_name_H-M   'P 1'
#
loop_
_entity.id
_entity.type
_entity.pdbx_description
1 polymer ?
#
loop_
_entity_poly.entity_id
_entity_poly.type
_entity_poly.pdbx_seq_one_letter_code
_entity_poly.pdbx_strand_id
1 'polypeptide(L)'
;MDTAGIQRLEAAWAKQRCLSLQDRIQSLPSSKLSAPAKVTLLRLLHAELRFLSRILSPSTPVTSNVGYFESIVTVLLHPALCHASRLCKPLPSSATHVDIVCTFDRFPSWFLVSDSNPSRISWSGGLRARVERVLHVARSTMVALKPSSLFLVFSRGLPDGVASAIGFQFGAVEVSPHANGVFFEGLELEEGWVSVGSWEMKGSRWFEIKIPGDNLDCSEKIPIIANALNREEVECGNDPFGELISLLKQGGMESVDVINFDTTALIAMVSGISNGGAGRLLRAPEIEMIQRFKGNYKFVIAQVNSELEKPILSEIKTAVEGKNGIICDTVYLEFKELICMCGGTFEKSRADQLLKNITVVPDKPSARVASLPSTRKISTKNKVVFGTGDYWNAPTLTANLGFVRAIYQAGMSLLTIEHRPRALTVGHRVVWRCMVELMRLCIGAWEVEEDLPWIQEKALDLVEFTGTVTQAIPGPRVGQSPLPWIVAIPLAYLGLSFVIAVFKTVKKFTSPRAKRRRVNAVLLKSVDELFQKGRDETGFNMDEILRKYIRYALNEKPFNPDTVADLIHLRTASMLEDHQVADVLNEISRRIVKEKGPVVMDIEDSQKKGFKRKLAVQALFGKVFYLSEIPEFCSRDSSLIVKEIFGVTDDDADTLRLHTLSESGIVETLEKLVDGDSGDSVDES
;
A
#
# COMPACT_ATOMS: atom_id res chain seq x y z
N MET A 1 -28.15 -19.82 -47.40
CA MET A 1 -27.64 -18.74 -46.54
C MET A 1 -26.33 -18.29 -47.15
N ASP A 2 -26.20 -17.02 -47.53
CA ASP A 2 -24.94 -16.49 -48.05
C ASP A 2 -23.84 -16.52 -46.98
N THR A 3 -22.61 -16.77 -47.41
CA THR A 3 -21.39 -16.78 -46.59
C THR A 3 -21.25 -15.50 -45.73
N ALA A 4 -21.68 -14.36 -46.25
CA ALA A 4 -21.72 -13.10 -45.52
C ALA A 4 -22.71 -13.11 -44.34
N GLY A 5 -23.82 -13.85 -44.45
CA GLY A 5 -24.81 -14.02 -43.38
C GLY A 5 -24.29 -14.91 -42.24
N ILE A 6 -23.57 -15.99 -42.59
CA ILE A 6 -22.95 -16.89 -41.61
C ILE A 6 -21.88 -16.15 -40.81
N GLN A 7 -21.00 -15.38 -41.48
CA GLN A 7 -19.94 -14.63 -40.81
C GLN A 7 -20.47 -13.50 -39.92
N ARG A 8 -21.59 -12.86 -40.28
CA ARG A 8 -22.27 -11.90 -39.40
C ARG A 8 -22.84 -12.56 -38.15
N LEU A 9 -23.41 -13.75 -38.29
CA LEU A 9 -23.92 -14.54 -37.16
C LEU A 9 -22.78 -14.98 -36.22
N GLU A 10 -21.66 -15.43 -36.78
CA GLU A 10 -20.46 -15.79 -36.01
C GLU A 10 -19.89 -14.60 -35.23
N ALA A 11 -19.79 -13.42 -35.86
CA ALA A 11 -19.34 -12.20 -35.19
C ALA A 11 -20.32 -11.76 -34.08
N ALA A 12 -21.64 -11.85 -34.32
CA ALA A 12 -22.65 -11.54 -33.32
C ALA A 12 -22.59 -12.50 -32.12
N TRP A 13 -22.39 -13.79 -32.36
CA TRP A 13 -22.17 -14.78 -31.30
C TRP A 13 -20.91 -14.46 -30.51
N ALA A 14 -19.79 -14.21 -31.18
CA ALA A 14 -18.52 -13.86 -30.52
C ALA A 14 -18.65 -12.60 -29.65
N LYS A 15 -19.42 -11.60 -30.12
CA LYS A 15 -19.74 -10.40 -29.35
C LYS A 15 -20.51 -10.72 -28.08
N GLN A 16 -21.54 -11.55 -28.17
CA GLN A 16 -22.34 -11.97 -27.01
C GLN A 16 -21.50 -12.71 -25.97
N ARG A 17 -20.60 -13.58 -26.41
CA ARG A 17 -19.64 -14.27 -25.54
C ARG A 17 -18.68 -13.30 -24.84
N CYS A 18 -18.20 -12.26 -25.54
CA CYS A 18 -17.37 -11.24 -24.92
C CYS A 18 -18.11 -10.47 -23.82
N LEU A 19 -19.38 -10.13 -24.02
CA LEU A 19 -20.20 -9.45 -23.02
C LEU A 19 -20.42 -10.34 -21.79
N SER A 20 -20.82 -11.60 -21.99
CA SER A 20 -20.97 -12.56 -20.89
C SER A 20 -19.66 -12.79 -20.12
N LEU A 21 -18.52 -12.81 -20.83
CA LEU A 21 -17.22 -12.96 -20.20
C LEU A 21 -16.82 -11.72 -19.38
N GLN A 22 -17.24 -10.53 -19.79
CA GLN A 22 -17.00 -9.30 -19.05
C GLN A 22 -17.64 -9.36 -17.66
N ASP A 23 -18.90 -9.80 -17.58
CA ASP A 23 -19.63 -9.93 -16.31
C ASP A 23 -18.95 -10.95 -15.39
N ARG A 24 -18.52 -12.09 -15.96
CA ARG A 24 -17.75 -13.11 -15.22
C ARG A 24 -16.42 -12.58 -14.68
N ILE A 25 -15.69 -11.77 -15.45
CA ILE A 25 -14.43 -11.17 -14.98
C ILE A 25 -14.72 -10.15 -13.86
N GLN A 26 -15.83 -9.42 -13.95
CA GLN A 26 -16.24 -8.47 -12.93
C GLN A 26 -16.63 -9.16 -11.62
N SER A 27 -17.29 -10.32 -11.67
CA SER A 27 -17.67 -11.10 -10.49
C SER A 27 -16.54 -11.91 -9.86
N LEU A 28 -15.37 -12.02 -10.50
CA LEU A 28 -14.21 -12.71 -9.91
C LEU A 28 -13.77 -12.05 -8.59
N PRO A 29 -13.53 -12.84 -7.53
CA PRO A 29 -13.07 -12.32 -6.25
C PRO A 29 -11.62 -11.82 -6.34
N SER A 30 -11.30 -10.83 -5.52
CA SER A 30 -9.95 -10.22 -5.45
C SER A 30 -8.84 -11.20 -5.06
N SER A 31 -9.19 -12.31 -4.40
CA SER A 31 -8.28 -13.40 -4.04
C SER A 31 -7.76 -14.21 -5.24
N LYS A 32 -8.51 -14.22 -6.35
CA LYS A 32 -8.12 -14.94 -7.59
C LYS A 32 -7.27 -14.06 -8.48
N LEU A 33 -7.67 -12.79 -8.63
CA LEU A 33 -7.12 -11.88 -9.62
C LEU A 33 -6.91 -10.49 -9.02
N SER A 34 -5.72 -9.92 -9.19
CA SER A 34 -5.48 -8.55 -8.74
C SER A 34 -6.22 -7.51 -9.58
N ALA A 35 -6.37 -6.32 -9.00
CA ALA A 35 -6.87 -5.15 -9.73
C ALA A 35 -6.07 -4.86 -11.03
N PRO A 36 -4.72 -4.73 -11.05
CA PRO A 36 -3.99 -4.52 -12.30
C PRO A 36 -4.18 -5.61 -13.38
N ALA A 37 -4.26 -6.88 -12.97
CA ALA A 37 -4.44 -7.98 -13.92
C ALA A 37 -5.89 -8.05 -14.42
N LYS A 38 -6.88 -7.79 -13.55
CA LYS A 38 -8.30 -7.64 -13.90
C LYS A 38 -8.48 -6.52 -14.93
N VAL A 39 -7.90 -5.35 -14.69
CA VAL A 39 -7.92 -4.22 -15.64
C VAL A 39 -7.25 -4.60 -16.96
N THR A 40 -6.12 -5.32 -16.94
CA THR A 40 -5.44 -5.76 -18.16
C THR A 40 -6.34 -6.71 -18.98
N LEU A 41 -6.94 -7.70 -18.33
CA LEU A 41 -7.82 -8.66 -18.99
C LEU A 41 -9.06 -7.99 -19.58
N LEU A 42 -9.71 -7.09 -18.83
CA LEU A 42 -10.84 -6.30 -19.32
C LEU A 42 -10.45 -5.42 -20.51
N ARG A 43 -9.28 -4.77 -20.48
CA ARG A 43 -8.78 -3.97 -21.62
C ARG A 43 -8.60 -4.81 -22.88
N LEU A 44 -8.04 -6.02 -22.76
CA LEU A 44 -7.87 -6.94 -23.89
C LEU A 44 -9.22 -7.41 -24.44
N LEU A 45 -10.16 -7.74 -23.55
CA LEU A 45 -11.52 -8.13 -23.93
C LEU A 45 -12.29 -6.98 -24.61
N HIS A 46 -12.17 -5.75 -24.11
CA HIS A 46 -12.77 -4.57 -24.73
C HIS A 46 -12.15 -4.26 -26.09
N ALA A 47 -10.86 -4.49 -26.28
CA ALA A 47 -10.22 -4.35 -27.59
C ALA A 47 -10.80 -5.35 -28.60
N GLU A 48 -11.00 -6.60 -28.18
CA GLU A 48 -11.66 -7.64 -28.99
C GLU A 48 -13.12 -7.26 -29.32
N LEU A 49 -13.88 -6.76 -28.34
CA LEU A 49 -15.26 -6.31 -28.55
C LEU A 49 -15.34 -5.16 -29.56
N ARG A 50 -14.40 -4.20 -29.51
CA ARG A 50 -14.29 -3.12 -30.50
C ARG A 50 -13.92 -3.63 -31.88
N PHE A 51 -13.02 -4.62 -31.97
CA PHE A 51 -12.68 -5.28 -33.23
C PHE A 51 -13.91 -5.94 -33.85
N LEU A 52 -14.62 -6.79 -33.11
CA LEU A 52 -15.83 -7.48 -33.58
C LEU A 52 -16.94 -6.49 -33.98
N SER A 53 -17.08 -5.37 -33.27
CA SER A 53 -18.10 -4.36 -33.56
C SER A 53 -17.80 -3.54 -34.83
N ARG A 54 -16.57 -3.54 -35.35
CA ARG A 54 -16.17 -2.83 -36.57
C ARG A 54 -16.32 -3.68 -37.84
N ILE A 55 -16.64 -4.97 -37.73
CA ILE A 55 -16.80 -5.87 -38.87
C ILE A 55 -18.13 -5.59 -39.56
N LEU A 56 -18.11 -4.68 -40.55
CA LEU A 56 -19.29 -4.25 -41.30
C LEU A 56 -19.61 -5.17 -42.50
N SER A 57 -18.60 -5.83 -43.08
CA SER A 57 -18.74 -6.82 -44.16
C SER A 57 -17.47 -7.68 -44.26
N PRO A 58 -17.45 -8.88 -43.66
CA PRO A 58 -16.28 -9.75 -43.70
C PRO A 58 -16.08 -10.31 -45.12
N SER A 59 -14.94 -10.03 -45.73
CA SER A 59 -14.46 -10.74 -46.93
C SER A 59 -13.64 -11.98 -46.58
N THR A 60 -13.29 -12.14 -45.30
CA THR A 60 -12.46 -13.19 -44.73
C THR A 60 -13.11 -13.78 -43.46
N PRO A 61 -12.80 -15.03 -43.10
CA PRO A 61 -13.35 -15.65 -41.89
C PRO A 61 -12.99 -14.84 -40.64
N VAL A 62 -13.96 -14.64 -39.75
CA VAL A 62 -13.80 -13.87 -38.52
C VAL A 62 -12.87 -14.62 -37.56
N THR A 63 -11.67 -14.09 -37.35
CA THR A 63 -10.74 -14.60 -36.33
C THR A 63 -11.01 -13.89 -35.02
N SER A 64 -11.55 -14.60 -34.03
CA SER A 64 -11.79 -14.05 -32.70
C SER A 64 -10.94 -14.72 -31.62
N ASN A 65 -10.43 -13.90 -30.69
CA ASN A 65 -9.70 -14.34 -29.51
C ASN A 65 -10.61 -14.67 -28.31
N VAL A 66 -11.94 -14.58 -28.47
CA VAL A 66 -12.89 -14.76 -27.36
C VAL A 66 -12.69 -16.08 -26.62
N GLY A 67 -12.48 -17.19 -27.33
CA GLY A 67 -12.28 -18.49 -26.69
C GLY A 67 -10.93 -18.61 -25.97
N TYR A 68 -9.89 -17.87 -26.39
CA TYR A 68 -8.65 -17.75 -25.63
C TYR A 68 -8.87 -17.03 -24.29
N PHE A 69 -9.66 -15.95 -24.28
CA PHE A 69 -9.99 -15.26 -23.04
C PHE A 69 -10.88 -16.11 -22.12
N GLU A 70 -11.85 -16.86 -22.67
CA GLU A 70 -12.64 -17.82 -21.90
C GLU A 70 -11.75 -18.90 -21.27
N SER A 71 -10.75 -19.37 -22.02
CA SER A 71 -9.79 -20.36 -21.54
C SER A 71 -8.98 -19.81 -20.36
N ILE A 72 -8.49 -18.57 -20.44
CA ILE A 72 -7.82 -17.89 -19.32
C ILE A 72 -8.75 -17.81 -18.10
N VAL A 73 -9.97 -17.31 -18.28
CA VAL A 73 -10.93 -17.15 -17.16
C VAL A 73 -11.26 -18.50 -16.53
N THR A 74 -11.33 -19.57 -17.32
CA THR A 74 -11.60 -20.91 -16.80
C THR A 74 -10.44 -21.44 -15.97
N VAL A 75 -9.19 -21.21 -16.42
CA VAL A 75 -8.01 -21.53 -15.59
C VAL A 75 -8.01 -20.71 -14.30
N LEU A 76 -8.37 -19.42 -14.36
CA LEU A 76 -8.45 -18.56 -13.16
C LEU A 76 -9.52 -19.00 -12.15
N LEU A 77 -10.59 -19.64 -12.61
CA LEU A 77 -11.64 -20.18 -11.73
C LEU A 77 -11.22 -21.48 -11.03
N HIS A 78 -10.10 -22.10 -11.42
CA HIS A 78 -9.64 -23.34 -10.79
C HIS A 78 -9.46 -23.16 -9.27
N PRO A 79 -9.96 -24.08 -8.41
CA PRO A 79 -9.92 -23.92 -6.95
C PRO A 79 -8.51 -23.71 -6.39
N ALA A 80 -7.55 -24.52 -6.87
CA ALA A 80 -6.15 -24.46 -6.41
C ALA A 80 -5.37 -23.23 -6.89
N LEU A 81 -5.91 -22.43 -7.83
CA LEU A 81 -5.27 -21.21 -8.30
C LEU A 81 -5.62 -20.04 -7.37
N CYS A 82 -4.60 -19.33 -6.90
CA CYS A 82 -4.73 -18.09 -6.13
C CYS A 82 -3.78 -17.01 -6.67
N HIS A 83 -4.14 -15.75 -6.45
CA HIS A 83 -3.25 -14.60 -6.60
C HIS A 83 -2.56 -14.49 -7.98
N ALA A 84 -3.34 -14.52 -9.09
CA ALA A 84 -2.79 -14.33 -10.43
C ALA A 84 -2.12 -12.95 -10.56
N SER A 85 -0.79 -12.95 -10.73
CA SER A 85 0.09 -11.78 -10.69
C SER A 85 0.31 -11.04 -11.99
N ARG A 86 0.20 -11.77 -13.09
CA ARG A 86 0.40 -11.22 -14.42
C ARG A 86 -0.44 -12.00 -15.40
N LEU A 87 -1.21 -11.28 -16.21
CA LEU A 87 -1.99 -11.86 -17.30
C LEU A 87 -1.53 -11.26 -18.62
N CYS A 88 -1.25 -12.13 -19.59
CA CYS A 88 -1.01 -11.76 -20.99
C CYS A 88 0.04 -10.64 -21.18
N LYS A 89 1.08 -10.59 -20.33
CA LYS A 89 2.15 -9.59 -20.42
C LYS A 89 3.52 -10.27 -20.50
N PRO A 90 4.50 -9.65 -21.20
CA PRO A 90 5.87 -10.12 -21.14
C PRO A 90 6.42 -10.06 -19.71
N LEU A 91 7.38 -10.94 -19.42
CA LEU A 91 8.09 -10.96 -18.15
C LEU A 91 8.99 -9.71 -18.03
N PRO A 92 9.20 -9.13 -16.84
CA PRO A 92 9.96 -7.89 -16.68
C PRO A 92 11.41 -7.96 -17.21
N SER A 93 12.01 -9.15 -17.19
CA SER A 93 13.42 -9.38 -17.57
C SER A 93 13.59 -10.03 -18.95
N SER A 94 12.50 -10.28 -19.69
CA SER A 94 12.58 -10.87 -21.03
C SER A 94 11.37 -10.49 -21.89
N ALA A 95 11.56 -10.31 -23.20
CA ALA A 95 10.45 -10.13 -24.14
C ALA A 95 9.54 -11.40 -24.28
N THR A 96 9.79 -12.44 -23.48
CA THR A 96 9.05 -13.69 -23.49
C THR A 96 7.70 -13.51 -22.79
N HIS A 97 6.65 -13.94 -23.48
CA HIS A 97 5.26 -13.81 -23.05
C HIS A 97 4.77 -15.09 -22.35
N VAL A 98 4.21 -14.91 -21.15
CA VAL A 98 3.54 -15.94 -20.36
C VAL A 98 2.09 -15.51 -20.14
N ASP A 99 1.15 -16.45 -20.26
CA ASP A 99 -0.27 -16.13 -20.26
C ASP A 99 -0.78 -15.84 -18.84
N ILE A 100 -0.37 -16.65 -17.85
CA ILE A 100 -0.70 -16.47 -16.43
C ILE A 100 0.53 -16.74 -15.56
N VAL A 101 0.83 -15.82 -14.64
CA VAL A 101 1.73 -16.05 -13.50
C VAL A 101 0.87 -16.06 -12.24
N CYS A 102 0.93 -17.11 -11.43
CA CYS A 102 0.09 -17.24 -10.24
C CYS A 102 0.73 -18.14 -9.18
N THR A 103 0.02 -18.32 -8.06
CA THR A 103 0.29 -19.40 -7.12
C THR A 103 -0.74 -20.51 -7.36
N PHE A 104 -0.29 -21.72 -7.64
CA PHE A 104 -1.14 -22.89 -7.88
C PHE A 104 -0.77 -23.98 -6.87
N ASP A 105 -1.76 -24.44 -6.11
CA ASP A 105 -1.59 -25.42 -5.03
C ASP A 105 -0.42 -25.06 -4.08
N ARG A 106 -0.39 -23.80 -3.63
CA ARG A 106 0.64 -23.21 -2.75
C ARG A 106 2.02 -22.98 -3.40
N PHE A 107 2.23 -23.42 -4.65
CA PHE A 107 3.51 -23.24 -5.34
C PHE A 107 3.45 -22.17 -6.45
N PRO A 108 4.52 -21.37 -6.65
CA PRO A 108 4.58 -20.43 -7.76
C PRO A 108 4.56 -21.16 -9.09
N SER A 109 3.62 -20.82 -9.96
CA SER A 109 3.36 -21.55 -11.20
C SER A 109 3.07 -20.61 -12.37
N TRP A 110 3.52 -21.02 -13.55
CA TRP A 110 3.27 -20.31 -14.81
C TRP A 110 2.35 -21.14 -15.69
N PHE A 111 1.47 -20.49 -16.45
CA PHE A 111 0.59 -21.16 -17.41
C PHE A 111 0.77 -20.60 -18.81
N LEU A 112 0.80 -21.52 -19.78
CA LEU A 112 0.57 -21.24 -21.19
C LEU A 112 -0.78 -21.86 -21.58
N VAL A 113 -1.68 -21.03 -22.11
CA VAL A 113 -3.08 -21.39 -22.39
C VAL A 113 -3.33 -21.31 -23.88
N SER A 114 -3.98 -22.34 -24.43
CA SER A 114 -4.35 -22.40 -25.85
C SER A 114 -5.80 -22.83 -26.02
N ASP A 115 -6.57 -22.00 -26.74
CA ASP A 115 -7.92 -22.32 -27.22
C ASP A 115 -7.91 -22.88 -28.66
N SER A 116 -6.72 -23.20 -29.19
CA SER A 116 -6.60 -23.64 -30.59
C SER A 116 -7.32 -24.98 -30.81
N ASN A 117 -7.94 -25.15 -31.98
CA ASN A 117 -8.51 -26.43 -32.38
C ASN A 117 -7.40 -27.50 -32.40
N PRO A 118 -7.57 -28.65 -31.71
CA PRO A 118 -6.55 -29.71 -31.62
C PRO A 118 -6.01 -30.15 -32.97
N SER A 119 -6.89 -30.24 -33.98
CA SER A 119 -6.52 -30.65 -35.35
C SER A 119 -5.57 -29.68 -36.06
N ARG A 120 -5.52 -28.42 -35.63
CA ARG A 120 -4.62 -27.39 -36.17
C ARG A 120 -3.31 -27.28 -35.40
N ILE A 121 -3.20 -27.96 -34.27
CA ILE A 121 -1.99 -27.95 -33.44
C ILE A 121 -1.02 -28.98 -34.00
N SER A 122 0.11 -28.50 -34.52
CA SER A 122 1.25 -29.34 -34.86
C SER A 122 2.40 -29.10 -33.90
N TRP A 123 3.19 -30.14 -33.63
CA TRP A 123 4.37 -30.04 -32.77
C TRP A 123 5.60 -29.41 -33.45
N SER A 124 5.39 -28.52 -34.42
CA SER A 124 6.47 -27.93 -35.24
C SER A 124 6.68 -26.45 -34.96
N GLY A 125 7.92 -25.98 -35.11
CA GLY A 125 8.30 -24.56 -35.13
C GLY A 125 7.77 -23.73 -33.96
N GLY A 126 6.66 -23.02 -34.17
CA GLY A 126 6.17 -21.93 -33.31
C GLY A 126 5.76 -22.33 -31.90
N LEU A 127 4.97 -23.40 -31.72
CA LEU A 127 4.51 -23.84 -30.39
C LEU A 127 5.70 -24.37 -29.57
N ARG A 128 6.49 -25.26 -30.19
CA ARG A 128 7.70 -25.81 -29.58
C ARG A 128 8.68 -24.71 -29.18
N ALA A 129 8.99 -23.79 -30.10
CA ALA A 129 9.90 -22.68 -29.81
C ALA A 129 9.35 -21.74 -28.72
N ARG A 130 8.01 -21.56 -28.63
CA ARG A 130 7.40 -20.81 -27.53
C ARG A 130 7.62 -21.50 -26.19
N VAL A 131 7.37 -22.81 -26.11
CA VAL A 131 7.60 -23.60 -24.89
C VAL A 131 9.07 -23.62 -24.51
N GLU A 132 9.99 -23.81 -25.47
CA GLU A 132 11.44 -23.78 -25.23
C GLU A 132 11.90 -22.42 -24.71
N ARG A 133 11.43 -21.31 -25.30
CA ARG A 133 11.75 -19.96 -24.81
C ARG A 133 11.25 -19.73 -23.39
N VAL A 134 10.00 -20.13 -23.11
CA VAL A 134 9.40 -19.96 -21.77
C VAL A 134 10.12 -20.84 -20.75
N LEU A 135 10.45 -22.08 -21.07
CA LEU A 135 11.22 -22.97 -20.20
C LEU A 135 12.65 -22.46 -19.97
N HIS A 136 13.31 -21.97 -21.01
CA HIS A 136 14.63 -21.37 -20.89
C HIS A 136 14.60 -20.17 -19.95
N VAL A 137 13.62 -19.27 -20.13
CA VAL A 137 13.41 -18.14 -19.24
C VAL A 137 13.08 -18.62 -17.83
N ALA A 138 12.16 -19.57 -17.65
CA ALA A 138 11.77 -20.05 -16.33
C ALA A 138 12.96 -20.65 -15.54
N ARG A 139 13.90 -21.29 -16.24
CA ARG A 139 15.14 -21.83 -15.66
C ARG A 139 16.21 -20.77 -15.40
N SER A 140 16.26 -19.71 -16.20
CA SER A 140 17.27 -18.63 -16.14
C SER A 140 16.82 -17.35 -15.44
N THR A 141 15.53 -17.25 -15.06
CA THR A 141 14.95 -16.08 -14.41
C THR A 141 15.54 -15.88 -13.02
N MET A 142 15.68 -14.61 -12.59
CA MET A 142 16.09 -14.26 -11.23
C MET A 142 15.23 -14.98 -10.19
N VAL A 143 15.86 -15.37 -9.08
CA VAL A 143 15.27 -16.21 -8.02
C VAL A 143 13.86 -15.76 -7.61
N ALA A 144 13.60 -14.45 -7.57
CA ALA A 144 12.30 -13.85 -7.26
C ALA A 144 11.10 -14.37 -8.07
N LEU A 145 11.26 -14.61 -9.39
CA LEU A 145 10.16 -14.98 -10.27
C LEU A 145 10.20 -16.44 -10.72
N LYS A 146 11.18 -17.22 -10.25
CA LYS A 146 11.37 -18.61 -10.63
C LYS A 146 10.14 -19.45 -10.23
N PRO A 147 9.40 -20.03 -11.20
CA PRO A 147 8.28 -20.91 -10.88
C PRO A 147 8.76 -22.31 -10.49
N SER A 148 7.96 -23.03 -9.71
CA SER A 148 8.14 -24.44 -9.41
C SER A 148 7.66 -25.32 -10.57
N SER A 149 6.59 -24.90 -11.25
CA SER A 149 5.99 -25.66 -12.35
C SER A 149 5.53 -24.73 -13.49
N LEU A 150 5.65 -25.24 -14.72
CA LEU A 150 5.06 -24.65 -15.93
C LEU A 150 3.93 -25.56 -16.41
N PHE A 151 2.72 -25.02 -16.51
CA PHE A 151 1.55 -25.71 -17.00
C PHE A 151 1.26 -25.34 -18.45
N LEU A 152 1.02 -26.34 -19.29
CA LEU A 152 0.51 -26.18 -20.65
C LEU A 152 -0.95 -26.62 -20.67
N VAL A 153 -1.86 -25.69 -20.96
CA VAL A 153 -3.30 -25.92 -20.95
C VAL A 153 -3.85 -25.80 -22.36
N PHE A 154 -4.40 -26.91 -22.87
CA PHE A 154 -5.07 -26.97 -24.16
C PHE A 154 -6.56 -27.14 -23.95
N SER A 155 -7.30 -26.04 -24.01
CA SER A 155 -8.70 -25.95 -23.59
C SER A 155 -9.67 -26.72 -24.48
N ARG A 156 -9.31 -26.97 -25.75
CA ARG A 156 -10.08 -27.80 -26.68
C ARG A 156 -9.50 -29.20 -26.87
N GLY A 157 -8.44 -29.54 -26.14
CA GLY A 157 -7.73 -30.82 -26.24
C GLY A 157 -6.46 -30.75 -27.10
N LEU A 158 -5.81 -31.90 -27.26
CA LEU A 158 -4.54 -32.04 -27.96
C LEU A 158 -4.45 -33.43 -28.62
N PRO A 159 -3.95 -33.56 -29.87
CA PRO A 159 -3.74 -34.86 -30.50
C PRO A 159 -2.71 -35.71 -29.73
N ASP A 160 -2.91 -37.02 -29.65
CA ASP A 160 -2.07 -37.93 -28.85
C ASP A 160 -0.60 -37.96 -29.29
N GLY A 161 -0.34 -37.83 -30.59
CA GLY A 161 1.03 -37.72 -31.11
C GLY A 161 1.75 -36.47 -30.57
N VAL A 162 1.04 -35.34 -30.46
CA VAL A 162 1.61 -34.10 -29.91
C VAL A 162 1.73 -34.20 -28.39
N ALA A 163 0.73 -34.75 -27.69
CA ALA A 163 0.79 -35.00 -26.25
C ALA A 163 2.00 -35.86 -25.86
N SER A 164 2.22 -36.96 -26.59
CA SER A 164 3.36 -37.85 -26.38
C SER A 164 4.70 -37.15 -26.63
N ALA A 165 4.77 -36.28 -27.65
CA ALA A 165 5.97 -35.50 -27.95
C ALA A 165 6.29 -34.45 -26.87
N ILE A 166 5.28 -33.78 -26.31
CA ILE A 166 5.44 -32.87 -25.17
C ILE A 166 6.02 -33.62 -23.97
N GLY A 167 5.44 -34.79 -23.64
CA GLY A 167 5.90 -35.63 -22.55
C GLY A 167 7.35 -36.09 -22.73
N PHE A 168 7.68 -36.65 -23.89
CA PHE A 168 9.01 -37.17 -24.18
C PHE A 168 10.10 -36.07 -24.21
N GLN A 169 9.82 -34.92 -24.81
CA GLN A 169 10.85 -33.89 -25.02
C GLN A 169 11.07 -32.98 -23.81
N PHE A 170 10.02 -32.69 -23.04
CA PHE A 170 10.09 -31.75 -21.92
C PHE A 170 9.90 -32.41 -20.56
N GLY A 171 9.72 -33.74 -20.49
CA GLY A 171 9.42 -34.43 -19.25
C GLY A 171 8.08 -34.01 -18.66
N ALA A 172 7.14 -33.58 -19.50
CA ALA A 172 5.85 -33.11 -19.06
C ALA A 172 4.97 -34.29 -18.63
N VAL A 173 4.28 -34.14 -17.51
CA VAL A 173 3.32 -35.13 -17.01
C VAL A 173 1.91 -34.61 -17.30
N GLU A 174 1.06 -35.43 -17.91
CA GLU A 174 -0.35 -35.08 -18.09
C GLU A 174 -1.04 -35.12 -16.72
N VAL A 175 -1.69 -34.00 -16.36
CA VAL A 175 -2.36 -33.84 -15.07
C VAL A 175 -3.85 -33.69 -15.33
N SER A 176 -4.67 -34.44 -14.59
CA SER A 176 -6.10 -34.23 -14.59
C SER A 176 -6.40 -32.83 -14.06
N PRO A 177 -7.25 -32.03 -14.72
CA PRO A 177 -7.67 -30.76 -14.13
C PRO A 177 -8.51 -30.96 -12.85
N HIS A 178 -8.83 -32.22 -12.50
CA HIS A 178 -9.49 -32.65 -11.27
C HIS A 178 -8.61 -32.48 -10.04
N ALA A 179 -8.83 -31.37 -9.33
CA ALA A 179 -8.44 -31.28 -7.93
C ALA A 179 -9.23 -32.31 -7.13
N ASN A 180 -8.54 -33.25 -6.48
CA ASN A 180 -9.14 -34.10 -5.46
C ASN A 180 -9.74 -33.20 -4.35
N GLY A 181 -11.07 -33.17 -4.25
CA GLY A 181 -11.75 -32.91 -2.98
C GLY A 181 -11.93 -31.47 -2.49
N VAL A 182 -12.12 -30.48 -3.38
CA VAL A 182 -12.66 -29.15 -2.93
C VAL A 182 -13.92 -28.82 -3.73
N PHE A 183 -15.07 -29.10 -3.12
CA PHE A 183 -16.37 -28.59 -3.55
C PHE A 183 -16.41 -27.09 -3.32
N PHE A 184 -16.77 -26.30 -4.34
CA PHE A 184 -16.90 -24.86 -4.19
C PHE A 184 -18.36 -24.50 -3.96
N GLU A 185 -18.60 -23.77 -2.87
CA GLU A 185 -19.82 -23.04 -2.59
C GLU A 185 -19.52 -21.56 -2.93
N GLY A 186 -20.27 -20.94 -3.84
CA GLY A 186 -20.27 -19.47 -3.97
C GLY A 186 -20.03 -18.86 -5.37
N LEU A 187 -21.05 -18.88 -6.22
CA LEU A 187 -21.42 -17.72 -7.02
C LEU A 187 -22.91 -17.52 -6.78
N GLU A 188 -23.28 -16.69 -5.81
CA GLU A 188 -24.65 -16.18 -5.72
C GLU A 188 -24.88 -15.30 -6.96
N LEU A 189 -25.47 -15.89 -7.99
CA LEU A 189 -26.25 -15.13 -8.96
C LEU A 189 -27.54 -14.72 -8.25
N GLU A 190 -27.95 -13.48 -8.41
CA GLU A 190 -29.23 -12.99 -7.92
C GLU A 190 -30.35 -13.99 -8.30
N GLU A 191 -31.23 -14.24 -7.33
CA GLU A 191 -32.33 -15.21 -7.33
C GLU A 191 -31.96 -16.68 -7.01
N GLY A 192 -31.58 -16.94 -5.75
CA GLY A 192 -32.13 -18.08 -4.98
C GLY A 192 -31.85 -19.52 -5.44
N TRP A 193 -30.96 -19.76 -6.40
CA TRP A 193 -30.57 -21.10 -6.84
C TRP A 193 -29.05 -21.30 -6.72
N VAL A 194 -28.62 -22.18 -5.81
CA VAL A 194 -27.22 -22.65 -5.72
C VAL A 194 -26.96 -23.57 -6.91
N SER A 195 -26.29 -23.08 -7.96
CA SER A 195 -25.87 -23.94 -9.06
C SER A 195 -24.64 -24.75 -8.64
N VAL A 196 -24.78 -26.06 -8.47
CA VAL A 196 -23.66 -27.02 -8.38
C VAL A 196 -23.05 -27.16 -9.78
N GLY A 197 -22.13 -26.25 -10.13
CA GLY A 197 -21.40 -26.31 -11.39
C GLY A 197 -20.20 -27.25 -11.27
N SER A 198 -20.19 -28.34 -12.05
CA SER A 198 -18.94 -29.08 -12.27
C SER A 198 -17.96 -28.15 -12.99
N TRP A 199 -16.72 -28.06 -12.49
CA TRP A 199 -15.66 -27.25 -13.09
C TRP A 199 -15.08 -27.97 -14.35
N GLU A 200 -15.93 -28.54 -15.21
CA GLU A 200 -15.47 -29.41 -16.29
C GLU A 200 -15.15 -28.63 -17.58
N MET A 201 -13.86 -28.41 -17.87
CA MET A 201 -13.41 -28.14 -19.24
C MET A 201 -13.40 -29.46 -20.02
N LYS A 202 -14.58 -29.94 -20.41
CA LYS A 202 -14.75 -31.23 -21.11
C LYS A 202 -13.85 -31.29 -22.35
N GLY A 203 -12.92 -32.25 -22.37
CA GLY A 203 -11.97 -32.44 -23.47
C GLY A 203 -10.69 -31.60 -23.40
N SER A 204 -10.47 -30.80 -22.35
CA SER A 204 -9.18 -30.12 -22.15
C SER A 204 -8.08 -31.07 -21.69
N ARG A 205 -6.83 -30.75 -22.04
CA ARG A 205 -5.63 -31.51 -21.62
C ARG A 205 -4.61 -30.57 -20.99
N TRP A 206 -4.09 -30.96 -19.84
CA TRP A 206 -3.17 -30.16 -19.03
C TRP A 206 -1.87 -30.93 -18.84
N PHE A 207 -0.73 -30.26 -19.03
CA PHE A 207 0.59 -30.87 -18.85
C PHE A 207 1.40 -30.04 -17.87
N GLU A 208 1.95 -30.69 -16.83
CA GLU A 208 2.85 -30.08 -15.86
C GLU A 208 4.31 -30.39 -16.22
N ILE A 209 5.13 -29.36 -16.30
CA ILE A 209 6.59 -29.48 -16.39
C ILE A 209 7.17 -28.93 -15.10
N LYS A 210 7.78 -29.80 -14.30
CA LYS A 210 8.48 -29.38 -13.08
C LYS A 210 9.78 -28.68 -13.43
N ILE A 211 10.01 -27.55 -12.78
CA ILE A 211 11.23 -26.75 -12.96
C ILE A 211 12.09 -26.98 -11.72
N PRO A 212 13.28 -27.59 -11.87
CA PRO A 212 14.16 -27.86 -10.74
C PRO A 212 14.54 -26.53 -10.07
N GLY A 213 14.23 -26.43 -8.78
CA GLY A 213 14.71 -25.36 -7.92
C GLY A 213 16.18 -25.58 -7.56
N ASP A 214 16.91 -24.51 -7.23
CA ASP A 214 18.27 -24.61 -6.67
C ASP A 214 18.24 -25.08 -5.20
N ASN A 215 17.05 -25.27 -4.63
CA ASN A 215 16.86 -25.90 -3.33
C ASN A 215 16.89 -27.42 -3.51
N LEU A 216 18.09 -27.98 -3.47
CA LEU A 216 18.28 -29.23 -2.74
C LEU A 216 17.76 -28.99 -1.31
N ASP A 217 16.87 -29.86 -0.85
CA ASP A 217 16.19 -29.89 0.44
C ASP A 217 14.99 -28.95 0.66
N CYS A 218 13.81 -29.47 0.30
CA CYS A 218 12.59 -29.33 1.10
C CYS A 218 11.86 -30.68 1.19
N SER A 219 12.58 -31.74 1.55
CA SER A 219 11.98 -32.92 2.19
C SER A 219 12.64 -33.25 3.53
N GLU A 220 13.51 -32.38 4.05
CA GLU A 220 13.78 -32.40 5.48
C GLU A 220 12.63 -31.64 6.14
N LYS A 221 11.60 -32.38 6.54
CA LYS A 221 10.70 -31.97 7.61
C LYS A 221 11.60 -31.70 8.82
N ILE A 222 12.10 -30.48 8.98
CA ILE A 222 12.73 -30.09 10.25
C ILE A 222 11.64 -30.35 11.27
N PRO A 223 11.81 -31.31 12.20
CA PRO A 223 10.79 -31.55 13.20
C PRO A 223 10.63 -30.21 13.91
N ILE A 224 9.39 -29.72 13.93
CA ILE A 224 9.04 -28.57 14.76
C ILE A 224 9.29 -29.06 16.18
N ILE A 225 10.48 -28.78 16.72
CA ILE A 225 10.79 -29.03 18.12
C ILE A 225 9.96 -28.00 18.87
N ALA A 226 8.72 -28.36 19.17
CA ALA A 226 7.93 -27.65 20.14
C ALA A 226 8.73 -27.72 21.45
N ASN A 227 9.26 -26.58 21.89
CA ASN A 227 9.70 -26.44 23.27
C ASN A 227 8.45 -26.61 24.13
N ALA A 228 8.17 -27.85 24.52
CA ALA A 228 7.17 -28.20 25.51
C ALA A 228 7.69 -27.74 26.88
N LEU A 229 7.65 -26.42 27.10
CA LEU A 229 7.68 -25.88 28.46
C LEU A 229 6.39 -26.35 29.13
N ASN A 230 6.53 -27.04 30.26
CA ASN A 230 5.50 -27.63 31.10
C ASN A 230 4.14 -26.93 30.97
N ARG A 231 3.18 -27.62 30.35
CA ARG A 231 1.85 -27.09 30.05
C ARG A 231 0.91 -27.34 31.22
N GLU A 232 0.43 -26.26 31.82
CA GLU A 232 -0.81 -26.29 32.58
C GLU A 232 -1.97 -26.17 31.58
N GLU A 233 -2.95 -27.06 31.66
CA GLU A 233 -4.24 -26.92 30.97
C GLU A 233 -4.90 -25.65 31.49
N VAL A 234 -4.94 -24.60 30.67
CA VAL A 234 -5.65 -23.37 30.99
C VAL A 234 -7.08 -23.54 30.51
N GLU A 235 -8.05 -23.43 31.43
CA GLU A 235 -9.48 -23.32 31.08
C GLU A 235 -9.67 -22.17 30.08
N CYS A 236 -9.93 -22.53 28.82
CA CYS A 236 -10.31 -21.56 27.80
C CYS A 236 -11.72 -21.08 28.12
N GLY A 237 -11.90 -19.77 28.31
CA GLY A 237 -13.24 -19.20 28.50
C GLY A 237 -14.11 -19.39 27.25
N ASN A 238 -15.44 -19.39 27.42
CA ASN A 238 -16.42 -19.37 26.32
C ASN A 238 -16.46 -18.02 25.57
N ASP A 239 -15.36 -17.27 25.55
CA ASP A 239 -15.26 -16.00 24.85
C ASP A 239 -14.73 -16.20 23.42
N PRO A 240 -14.99 -15.26 22.48
CA PRO A 240 -14.60 -15.43 21.07
C PRO A 240 -13.10 -15.67 20.86
N PHE A 241 -12.25 -15.20 21.78
CA PHE A 241 -10.82 -15.44 21.79
C PHE A 241 -10.48 -16.86 22.22
N GLY A 242 -11.08 -17.36 23.31
CA GLY A 242 -10.86 -18.73 23.76
C GLY A 242 -11.23 -19.77 22.70
N GLU A 243 -12.35 -19.57 22.00
CA GLU A 243 -12.73 -20.38 20.84
C GLU A 243 -11.67 -20.32 19.73
N LEU A 244 -11.14 -19.14 19.40
CA LEU A 244 -10.08 -19.00 18.39
C LEU A 244 -8.81 -19.77 18.78
N ILE A 245 -8.42 -19.69 20.06
CA ILE A 245 -7.27 -20.42 20.59
C ILE A 245 -7.48 -21.94 20.52
N SER A 246 -8.70 -22.42 20.82
CA SER A 246 -9.00 -23.86 20.73
C SER A 246 -8.95 -24.42 19.30
N LEU A 247 -9.19 -23.57 18.29
CA LEU A 247 -9.12 -23.97 16.87
C LEU A 247 -7.70 -24.06 16.33
N LEU A 248 -6.74 -23.37 16.97
CA LEU A 248 -5.33 -23.52 16.66
C LEU A 248 -4.87 -24.89 17.14
N LYS A 249 -4.46 -25.75 16.19
CA LYS A 249 -3.95 -27.07 16.55
C LYS A 249 -2.68 -26.91 17.39
N GLN A 250 -2.68 -27.53 18.55
CA GLN A 250 -1.49 -27.62 19.39
C GLN A 250 -0.57 -28.71 18.83
N GLY A 251 0.47 -28.28 18.10
CA GLY A 251 1.68 -29.02 17.73
C GLY A 251 1.61 -30.55 17.81
N GLY A 252 0.81 -31.17 16.94
CA GLY A 252 0.88 -32.59 16.64
C GLY A 252 1.91 -32.83 15.52
N MET A 253 2.66 -33.94 15.61
CA MET A 253 3.83 -34.27 14.79
C MET A 253 3.53 -34.47 13.27
N GLU A 254 2.28 -34.33 12.82
CA GLU A 254 1.83 -34.78 11.49
C GLU A 254 0.95 -33.80 10.68
N SER A 255 0.67 -32.57 11.13
CA SER A 255 -0.19 -31.67 10.33
C SER A 255 0.58 -30.95 9.22
N VAL A 256 0.20 -31.22 7.97
CA VAL A 256 0.76 -30.63 6.74
C VAL A 256 0.35 -29.16 6.53
N ASP A 257 -0.71 -28.68 7.20
CA ASP A 257 -1.25 -27.33 6.98
C ASP A 257 -0.86 -26.34 8.09
N VAL A 258 -0.07 -25.34 7.71
CA VAL A 258 0.52 -24.32 8.59
C VAL A 258 0.07 -22.95 8.12
N ILE A 259 -0.16 -22.01 9.06
CA ILE A 259 -0.44 -20.60 8.78
C ILE A 259 0.62 -19.71 9.44
N ASN A 260 1.15 -18.75 8.69
CA ASN A 260 2.13 -17.78 9.17
C ASN A 260 1.41 -16.50 9.61
N PHE A 261 1.68 -16.00 10.82
CA PHE A 261 1.07 -14.77 11.29
C PHE A 261 2.03 -13.58 11.17
N ASP A 262 1.55 -12.50 10.54
CA ASP A 262 2.18 -11.18 10.62
C ASP A 262 1.88 -10.53 11.98
N THR A 263 2.70 -9.56 12.38
CA THR A 263 2.49 -8.77 13.60
C THR A 263 1.09 -8.14 13.63
N THR A 264 0.57 -7.71 12.48
CA THR A 264 -0.78 -7.13 12.40
C THR A 264 -1.87 -8.13 12.76
N ALA A 265 -1.69 -9.41 12.44
CA ALA A 265 -2.65 -10.46 12.75
C ALA A 265 -2.65 -10.76 14.25
N LEU A 266 -1.47 -10.84 14.87
CA LEU A 266 -1.34 -10.99 16.32
C LEU A 266 -2.01 -9.83 17.07
N ILE A 267 -1.78 -8.59 16.64
CA ILE A 267 -2.42 -7.40 17.20
C ILE A 267 -3.95 -7.46 17.05
N ALA A 268 -4.44 -7.89 15.89
CA ALA A 268 -5.88 -8.03 15.66
C ALA A 268 -6.53 -9.09 16.58
N MET A 269 -5.87 -10.23 16.78
CA MET A 269 -6.38 -11.29 17.65
C MET A 269 -6.48 -10.85 19.12
N VAL A 270 -5.51 -10.07 19.61
CA VAL A 270 -5.46 -9.68 21.03
C VAL A 270 -6.07 -8.32 21.34
N SER A 271 -6.36 -7.50 20.32
CA SER A 271 -6.89 -6.14 20.47
C SER A 271 -8.15 -6.11 21.32
N GLY A 272 -8.24 -5.14 22.23
CA GLY A 272 -9.47 -4.90 22.97
C GLY A 272 -10.67 -4.57 22.06
N ILE A 273 -10.46 -3.99 20.86
CA ILE A 273 -11.55 -3.71 19.90
C ILE A 273 -12.21 -5.02 19.48
N SER A 274 -11.40 -6.00 19.07
CA SER A 274 -11.82 -7.32 18.59
C SER A 274 -12.37 -8.24 19.69
N ASN A 275 -12.14 -7.89 20.96
CA ASN A 275 -12.49 -8.70 22.13
C ASN A 275 -13.52 -7.99 23.00
N GLY A 276 -14.61 -7.50 22.38
CA GLY A 276 -15.76 -6.90 23.08
C GLY A 276 -15.57 -5.46 23.58
N GLY A 277 -14.44 -4.82 23.27
CA GLY A 277 -14.18 -3.42 23.64
C GLY A 277 -14.80 -2.39 22.72
N ALA A 278 -15.20 -2.75 21.50
CA ALA A 278 -15.77 -1.85 20.50
C ALA A 278 -16.98 -1.05 21.05
N GLY A 279 -17.97 -1.73 21.62
CA GLY A 279 -19.17 -1.09 22.18
C GLY A 279 -18.91 -0.22 23.42
N ARG A 280 -17.79 -0.40 24.13
CA ARG A 280 -17.39 0.51 25.22
C ARG A 280 -16.76 1.79 24.67
N LEU A 281 -15.93 1.68 23.63
CA LEU A 281 -15.30 2.83 22.98
C LEU A 281 -16.34 3.73 22.29
N LEU A 282 -17.39 3.15 21.71
CA LEU A 282 -18.46 3.91 21.08
C LEU A 282 -19.34 4.67 22.09
N ARG A 283 -19.47 4.16 23.32
CA ARG A 283 -20.23 4.80 24.41
C ARG A 283 -19.44 5.88 25.16
N ALA A 284 -18.12 5.94 24.98
CA ALA A 284 -17.29 6.95 25.60
C ALA A 284 -17.57 8.34 24.97
N PRO A 285 -17.55 9.44 25.75
CA PRO A 285 -17.72 10.77 25.20
C PRO A 285 -16.70 11.07 24.10
N GLU A 286 -17.15 11.68 22.99
CA GLU A 286 -16.28 11.98 21.84
C GLU A 286 -15.05 12.81 22.25
N ILE A 287 -15.21 13.77 23.16
CA ILE A 287 -14.12 14.60 23.69
C ILE A 287 -13.04 13.74 24.35
N GLU A 288 -13.42 12.74 25.15
CA GLU A 288 -12.47 11.82 25.79
C GLU A 288 -11.72 11.00 24.73
N MET A 289 -12.45 10.53 23.71
CA MET A 289 -11.90 9.76 22.60
C MET A 289 -10.95 10.59 21.73
N ILE A 290 -11.27 11.84 21.45
CA ILE A 290 -10.39 12.79 20.74
C ILE A 290 -9.17 13.10 21.59
N GLN A 291 -9.30 13.30 22.90
CA GLN A 291 -8.14 13.53 23.77
C GLN A 291 -7.23 12.29 23.83
N ARG A 292 -7.81 11.10 23.89
CA ARG A 292 -7.11 9.81 23.96
C ARG A 292 -6.40 9.45 22.66
N PHE A 293 -7.08 9.60 21.52
CA PHE A 293 -6.58 9.14 20.21
C PHE A 293 -6.09 10.27 19.29
N LYS A 294 -6.33 11.54 19.66
CA LYS A 294 -5.90 12.76 18.96
C LYS A 294 -6.23 12.70 17.46
N GLY A 295 -5.26 13.00 16.60
CA GLY A 295 -5.41 12.95 15.15
C GLY A 295 -5.74 11.57 14.55
N ASN A 296 -5.83 10.52 15.37
CA ASN A 296 -6.21 9.17 14.94
C ASN A 296 -7.60 8.76 15.39
N TYR A 297 -8.36 9.66 16.04
CA TYR A 297 -9.73 9.41 16.47
C TYR A 297 -10.60 8.81 15.36
N LYS A 298 -10.68 9.49 14.20
CA LYS A 298 -11.46 9.02 13.04
C LYS A 298 -11.08 7.62 12.60
N PHE A 299 -9.78 7.30 12.65
CA PHE A 299 -9.26 5.99 12.26
C PHE A 299 -9.65 4.88 13.24
N VAL A 300 -9.58 5.15 14.54
CA VAL A 300 -9.99 4.19 15.58
C VAL A 300 -11.49 3.95 15.53
N ILE A 301 -12.29 5.01 15.37
CA ILE A 301 -13.74 4.89 15.25
C ILE A 301 -14.15 4.09 14.00
N ALA A 302 -13.46 4.29 12.87
CA ALA A 302 -13.69 3.46 11.68
C ALA A 302 -13.45 1.97 11.94
N GLN A 303 -12.43 1.61 12.72
CA GLN A 303 -12.19 0.22 13.12
C GLN A 303 -13.24 -0.31 14.09
N VAL A 304 -13.70 0.52 15.03
CA VAL A 304 -14.78 0.18 15.98
C VAL A 304 -16.07 -0.12 15.23
N ASN A 305 -16.49 0.76 14.31
CA ASN A 305 -17.68 0.55 13.49
C ASN A 305 -17.55 -0.72 12.64
N SER A 306 -16.40 -0.91 11.99
CA SER A 306 -16.13 -2.10 11.20
C SER A 306 -16.19 -3.39 12.03
N GLU A 307 -15.77 -3.37 13.30
CA GLU A 307 -15.87 -4.54 14.19
C GLU A 307 -17.32 -4.86 14.58
N LEU A 308 -18.15 -3.83 14.79
CA LEU A 308 -19.57 -4.00 15.10
C LEU A 308 -20.36 -4.55 13.91
N GLU A 309 -20.04 -4.11 12.69
CA GLU A 309 -20.65 -4.63 11.46
C GLU A 309 -20.24 -6.08 11.17
N LYS A 310 -18.94 -6.37 11.30
CA LYS A 310 -18.39 -7.69 11.01
C LYS A 310 -17.27 -8.01 12.01
N PRO A 311 -17.46 -8.96 12.95
CA PRO A 311 -16.43 -9.33 13.91
C PRO A 311 -15.22 -9.96 13.24
N ILE A 312 -14.00 -9.49 13.55
CA ILE A 312 -12.79 -9.96 12.89
C ILE A 312 -12.35 -11.34 13.35
N LEU A 313 -12.61 -11.70 14.62
CA LEU A 313 -12.22 -13.01 15.13
C LEU A 313 -12.94 -14.12 14.38
N SER A 314 -14.20 -13.92 13.98
CA SER A 314 -14.94 -14.88 13.14
C SER A 314 -14.28 -15.08 11.77
N GLU A 315 -13.78 -14.01 11.14
CA GLU A 315 -13.03 -14.12 9.86
C GLU A 315 -11.71 -14.87 10.04
N ILE A 316 -10.99 -14.59 11.14
CA ILE A 316 -9.71 -15.24 11.42
C ILE A 316 -9.92 -16.73 11.76
N LYS A 317 -10.99 -17.09 12.48
CA LYS A 317 -11.33 -18.49 12.80
C LYS A 317 -11.38 -19.36 11.55
N THR A 318 -12.11 -18.94 10.52
CA THR A 318 -12.18 -19.65 9.23
C THR A 318 -10.81 -19.81 8.58
N ALA A 319 -9.90 -18.84 8.76
CA ALA A 319 -8.56 -18.92 8.19
C ALA A 319 -7.64 -19.88 8.95
N VAL A 320 -7.79 -20.01 10.27
CA VAL A 320 -6.91 -20.81 11.16
C VAL A 320 -7.42 -22.20 11.47
N GLU A 321 -8.70 -22.48 11.23
CA GLU A 321 -9.35 -23.74 11.58
C GLU A 321 -8.55 -24.96 11.07
N GLY A 322 -8.14 -25.80 12.02
CA GLY A 322 -7.41 -27.03 11.73
C GLY A 322 -5.95 -26.86 11.28
N LYS A 323 -5.38 -25.65 11.38
CA LYS A 323 -3.98 -25.33 11.01
C LYS A 323 -3.11 -25.06 12.22
N ASN A 324 -1.80 -25.30 12.06
CA ASN A 324 -0.80 -24.90 13.05
C ASN A 324 -0.36 -23.45 12.81
N GLY A 325 -0.39 -22.62 13.85
CA GLY A 325 0.11 -21.26 13.80
C GLY A 325 1.63 -21.18 13.97
N ILE A 326 2.32 -20.49 13.05
CA ILE A 326 3.74 -20.14 13.18
C ILE A 326 3.96 -18.63 13.14
N ILE A 327 5.03 -18.17 13.79
CA ILE A 327 5.58 -16.82 13.68
C ILE A 327 7.10 -16.86 13.60
N CYS A 328 7.71 -15.93 12.88
CA CYS A 328 9.17 -15.79 12.85
C CYS A 328 9.71 -15.00 14.05
N ASP A 329 11.00 -15.15 14.38
CA ASP A 329 11.67 -14.44 15.48
C ASP A 329 11.45 -12.92 15.42
N THR A 330 11.53 -12.34 14.22
CA THR A 330 11.28 -10.90 14.00
C THR A 330 9.87 -10.49 14.44
N VAL A 331 8.84 -11.28 14.10
CA VAL A 331 7.44 -11.00 14.51
C VAL A 331 7.27 -11.19 16.01
N TYR A 332 7.86 -12.24 16.57
CA TYR A 332 7.79 -12.52 18.00
C TYR A 332 8.32 -11.36 18.85
N LEU A 333 9.52 -10.86 18.52
CA LEU A 333 10.15 -9.76 19.25
C LEU A 333 9.36 -8.46 19.10
N GLU A 334 8.94 -8.11 17.89
CA GLU A 334 8.18 -6.89 17.65
C GLU A 334 6.81 -6.94 18.36
N PHE A 335 6.10 -8.06 18.27
CA PHE A 335 4.81 -8.20 18.93
C PHE A 335 4.94 -8.05 20.44
N LYS A 336 5.94 -8.68 21.06
CA LYS A 336 6.23 -8.49 22.49
C LYS A 336 6.54 -7.04 22.84
N GLU A 337 7.35 -6.35 22.03
CA GLU A 337 7.66 -4.94 22.25
C GLU A 337 6.40 -4.08 22.18
N LEU A 338 5.57 -4.25 21.14
CA LEU A 338 4.31 -3.52 20.97
C LEU A 338 3.34 -3.76 22.12
N ILE A 339 3.17 -5.01 22.54
CA ILE A 339 2.28 -5.36 23.66
C ILE A 339 2.82 -4.82 24.99
N CYS A 340 4.14 -4.84 25.19
CA CYS A 340 4.77 -4.25 26.38
C CYS A 340 4.48 -2.74 26.46
N MET A 341 4.70 -2.03 25.34
CA MET A 341 4.58 -0.57 25.26
C MET A 341 3.13 -0.05 25.21
N CYS A 342 2.25 -0.73 24.49
CA CYS A 342 0.88 -0.28 24.23
C CYS A 342 -0.18 -1.07 25.01
N GLY A 343 0.02 -2.38 25.18
CA GLY A 343 -1.03 -3.28 25.63
C GLY A 343 -1.56 -2.97 27.03
N GLY A 344 -2.89 -2.93 27.16
CA GLY A 344 -3.57 -2.96 28.45
C GLY A 344 -3.42 -4.33 29.14
N THR A 345 -3.87 -4.44 30.40
CA THR A 345 -3.81 -5.70 31.18
C THR A 345 -4.45 -6.88 30.45
N PHE A 346 -5.64 -6.68 29.89
CA PHE A 346 -6.36 -7.72 29.14
C PHE A 346 -5.68 -8.08 27.81
N GLU A 347 -5.08 -7.11 27.12
CA GLU A 347 -4.37 -7.34 25.85
C GLU A 347 -3.06 -8.09 26.10
N LYS A 348 -2.36 -7.78 27.19
CA LYS A 348 -1.17 -8.51 27.66
C LYS A 348 -1.51 -9.95 28.02
N SER A 349 -2.57 -10.17 28.81
CA SER A 349 -3.04 -11.52 29.16
C SER A 349 -3.37 -12.36 27.92
N ARG A 350 -4.10 -11.79 26.94
CA ARG A 350 -4.39 -12.49 25.67
C ARG A 350 -3.13 -12.75 24.86
N ALA A 351 -2.19 -11.81 24.81
CA ALA A 351 -0.92 -12.00 24.11
C ALA A 351 -0.10 -13.16 24.70
N ASP A 352 -0.05 -13.27 26.04
CA ASP A 352 0.64 -14.37 26.70
C ASP A 352 -0.04 -15.72 26.43
N GLN A 353 -1.38 -15.76 26.42
CA GLN A 353 -2.14 -16.96 26.04
C GLN A 353 -1.94 -17.33 24.58
N LEU A 354 -1.96 -16.36 23.66
CA LEU A 354 -1.75 -16.59 22.23
C LEU A 354 -0.36 -17.16 21.94
N LEU A 355 0.68 -16.59 22.55
CA LEU A 355 2.07 -17.01 22.34
C LEU A 355 2.36 -18.42 22.88
N LYS A 356 1.58 -18.93 23.86
CA LYS A 356 1.67 -20.32 24.32
C LYS A 356 1.13 -21.33 23.28
N ASN A 357 0.28 -20.88 22.36
CA ASN A 357 -0.41 -21.71 21.37
C ASN A 357 0.14 -21.55 19.94
N ILE A 358 1.17 -20.72 19.74
CA ILE A 358 1.83 -20.49 18.46
C ILE A 358 3.27 -20.98 18.53
N THR A 359 3.76 -21.56 17.43
CA THR A 359 5.17 -21.97 17.31
C THR A 359 6.02 -20.83 16.80
N VAL A 360 7.12 -20.51 17.49
CA VAL A 360 8.14 -19.58 16.98
C VAL A 360 9.14 -20.36 16.12
N VAL A 361 9.35 -19.91 14.89
CA VAL A 361 10.32 -20.48 13.94
C VAL A 361 11.42 -19.46 13.65
N PRO A 362 12.63 -19.90 13.27
CA PRO A 362 13.71 -18.98 12.95
C PRO A 362 13.40 -18.13 11.71
N ASP A 363 13.97 -16.93 11.67
CA ASP A 363 13.90 -16.00 10.53
C ASP A 363 14.57 -16.62 9.27
N LYS A 364 13.80 -17.39 8.50
CA LYS A 364 14.26 -18.08 7.29
C LYS A 364 13.49 -17.61 6.05
N PRO A 365 13.81 -16.44 5.47
CA PRO A 365 13.15 -15.97 4.27
C PRO A 365 13.50 -16.85 3.06
N SER A 366 12.51 -17.17 2.23
CA SER A 366 12.74 -17.86 0.97
C SER A 366 13.70 -17.05 0.07
N ALA A 367 14.53 -17.75 -0.69
CA ALA A 367 15.51 -17.13 -1.57
C ALA A 367 14.84 -16.15 -2.57
N ARG A 368 13.62 -16.48 -3.03
CA ARG A 368 12.87 -15.65 -3.96
C ARG A 368 12.45 -14.31 -3.34
N VAL A 369 11.93 -14.31 -2.11
CA VAL A 369 11.55 -13.06 -1.42
C VAL A 369 12.78 -12.27 -0.98
N ALA A 370 13.83 -12.95 -0.51
CA ALA A 370 15.08 -12.33 -0.10
C ALA A 370 15.77 -11.58 -1.25
N SER A 371 15.73 -12.15 -2.47
CA SER A 371 16.38 -11.60 -3.66
C SER A 371 15.75 -10.31 -4.23
N LEU A 372 14.52 -9.97 -3.83
CA LEU A 372 13.87 -8.76 -4.30
C LEU A 372 14.66 -7.51 -3.88
N PRO A 373 14.61 -6.40 -4.63
CA PRO A 373 15.24 -5.15 -4.20
C PRO A 373 14.50 -4.55 -2.99
N SER A 374 15.23 -4.08 -1.98
CA SER A 374 14.61 -3.36 -0.87
C SER A 374 14.21 -1.95 -1.31
N THR A 375 12.94 -1.60 -1.14
CA THR A 375 12.39 -0.28 -1.49
C THR A 375 11.65 0.31 -0.30
N ARG A 376 11.15 1.55 -0.41
CA ARG A 376 10.30 2.14 0.64
C ARG A 376 9.05 1.29 0.94
N LYS A 377 8.51 0.57 -0.06
CA LYS A 377 7.34 -0.29 0.08
C LYS A 377 7.69 -1.76 0.34
N ILE A 378 8.86 -2.22 -0.10
CA ILE A 378 9.39 -3.58 0.12
C ILE A 378 10.51 -3.49 1.17
N SER A 379 10.12 -3.43 2.45
CA SER A 379 11.07 -3.32 3.56
C SER A 379 11.77 -4.66 3.85
N THR A 380 12.99 -4.61 4.37
CA THR A 380 13.74 -5.82 4.77
C THR A 380 12.97 -6.64 5.79
N LYS A 381 12.33 -5.98 6.76
CA LYS A 381 11.50 -6.63 7.77
C LYS A 381 10.38 -7.46 7.13
N ASN A 382 9.59 -6.86 6.23
CA ASN A 382 8.48 -7.57 5.62
C ASN A 382 8.97 -8.71 4.71
N LYS A 383 10.16 -8.60 4.10
CA LYS A 383 10.76 -9.74 3.39
C LYS A 383 11.06 -10.91 4.31
N VAL A 384 11.47 -10.68 5.56
CA VAL A 384 11.66 -11.74 6.54
C VAL A 384 10.31 -12.39 6.84
N VAL A 385 9.31 -11.61 7.27
CA VAL A 385 7.99 -12.14 7.66
C VAL A 385 7.32 -12.94 6.54
N PHE A 386 7.17 -12.32 5.37
CA PHE A 386 6.51 -12.96 4.23
C PHE A 386 7.38 -14.02 3.57
N GLY A 387 8.71 -13.84 3.57
CA GLY A 387 9.64 -14.82 3.05
C GLY A 387 9.68 -16.09 3.90
N THR A 388 9.53 -15.99 5.22
CA THR A 388 9.42 -17.16 6.10
C THR A 388 8.12 -17.89 5.85
N GLY A 389 6.98 -17.20 5.74
CA GLY A 389 5.73 -17.83 5.31
C GLY A 389 5.87 -18.56 3.96
N ASP A 390 6.52 -17.91 2.99
CA ASP A 390 6.81 -18.48 1.67
C ASP A 390 7.74 -19.71 1.74
N TYR A 391 8.76 -19.70 2.61
CA TYR A 391 9.65 -20.84 2.82
C TYR A 391 8.90 -22.07 3.37
N TRP A 392 7.95 -21.85 4.28
CA TRP A 392 7.14 -22.91 4.88
C TRP A 392 5.91 -23.30 4.03
N ASN A 393 5.73 -22.72 2.83
CA ASN A 393 4.52 -22.85 2.00
C ASN A 393 3.23 -22.53 2.78
N ALA A 394 3.34 -21.62 3.75
CA ALA A 394 2.27 -21.24 4.66
C ALA A 394 1.64 -19.90 4.21
N PRO A 395 0.30 -19.81 4.09
CA PRO A 395 -0.36 -18.53 3.89
C PRO A 395 0.02 -17.56 5.00
N THR A 396 0.44 -16.34 4.63
CA THR A 396 0.69 -15.27 5.60
C THR A 396 -0.59 -14.47 5.84
N LEU A 397 -1.13 -14.53 7.06
CA LEU A 397 -2.27 -13.72 7.49
C LEU A 397 -1.79 -12.31 7.85
N THR A 398 -2.26 -11.29 7.14
CA THR A 398 -1.74 -9.91 7.26
C THR A 398 -2.79 -8.85 6.92
N ALA A 399 -2.63 -7.64 7.50
CA ALA A 399 -3.31 -6.42 7.08
C ALA A 399 -2.40 -5.51 6.23
N ASN A 400 -1.14 -5.91 6.01
CA ASN A 400 -0.15 -5.11 5.29
C ASN A 400 -0.25 -5.27 3.76
N LEU A 401 -1.37 -4.79 3.22
CA LEU A 401 -1.65 -4.86 1.79
C LEU A 401 -0.70 -3.99 0.96
N GLY A 402 -0.09 -2.96 1.57
CA GLY A 402 0.93 -2.14 0.92
C GLY A 402 2.14 -2.96 0.47
N PHE A 403 2.61 -3.88 1.32
CA PHE A 403 3.69 -4.80 0.95
C PHE A 403 3.24 -5.81 -0.09
N VAL A 404 2.08 -6.46 0.11
CA VAL A 404 1.53 -7.45 -0.84
C VAL A 404 1.39 -6.86 -2.24
N ARG A 405 0.86 -5.65 -2.37
CA ARG A 405 0.75 -4.93 -3.65
C ARG A 405 2.11 -4.58 -4.26
N ALA A 406 3.10 -4.23 -3.44
CA ALA A 406 4.44 -3.91 -3.94
C ALA A 406 5.14 -5.16 -4.50
N ILE A 407 4.99 -6.31 -3.84
CA ILE A 407 5.47 -7.60 -4.34
C ILE A 407 4.76 -7.98 -5.65
N TYR A 408 3.44 -7.78 -5.68
CA TYR A 408 2.63 -7.97 -6.88
C TYR A 408 3.13 -7.13 -8.07
N GLN A 409 3.39 -5.84 -7.84
CA GLN A 409 3.91 -4.93 -8.86
C GLN A 409 5.32 -5.33 -9.35
N ALA A 410 6.11 -5.99 -8.51
CA ALA A 410 7.37 -6.60 -8.90
C ALA A 410 7.20 -7.90 -9.73
N GLY A 411 5.96 -8.34 -9.97
CA GLY A 411 5.62 -9.52 -10.78
C GLY A 411 5.55 -10.84 -10.02
N MET A 412 5.71 -10.82 -8.69
CA MET A 412 5.68 -12.02 -7.84
C MET A 412 4.31 -12.14 -7.14
N SER A 413 3.81 -13.36 -6.95
CA SER A 413 2.69 -13.67 -6.06
C SER A 413 3.17 -14.37 -4.78
N LEU A 414 2.56 -14.04 -3.66
CA LEU A 414 2.75 -14.70 -2.36
C LEU A 414 1.42 -15.29 -1.90
N LEU A 415 1.49 -16.38 -1.14
CA LEU A 415 0.32 -16.94 -0.50
C LEU A 415 -0.05 -16.10 0.73
N THR A 416 -1.09 -15.28 0.60
CA THR A 416 -1.51 -14.34 1.66
C THR A 416 -3.01 -14.44 1.92
N ILE A 417 -3.40 -14.27 3.18
CA ILE A 417 -4.79 -14.09 3.62
C ILE A 417 -4.89 -12.68 4.19
N GLU A 418 -5.82 -11.89 3.65
CA GLU A 418 -6.06 -10.52 4.11
C GLU A 418 -6.97 -10.52 5.34
N HIS A 419 -6.62 -9.69 6.33
CA HIS A 419 -7.53 -9.34 7.41
C HIS A 419 -7.62 -7.81 7.56
N ARG A 420 -8.73 -7.34 8.14
CA ARG A 420 -8.94 -5.91 8.41
C ARG A 420 -7.98 -5.41 9.52
N PRO A 421 -7.49 -4.16 9.44
CA PRO A 421 -6.61 -3.60 10.46
C PRO A 421 -7.36 -3.38 11.78
N ARG A 422 -6.66 -3.61 12.90
CA ARG A 422 -7.15 -3.41 14.26
C ARG A 422 -6.08 -2.80 15.15
N ALA A 423 -6.47 -1.87 16.00
CA ALA A 423 -5.62 -1.15 16.93
C ALA A 423 -5.79 -1.65 18.36
N LEU A 424 -4.73 -1.55 19.16
CA LEU A 424 -4.81 -1.78 20.60
C LEU A 424 -5.62 -0.66 21.27
N THR A 425 -6.32 -0.98 22.34
CA THR A 425 -7.24 -0.06 22.99
C THR A 425 -6.54 0.87 23.97
N VAL A 426 -5.37 0.50 24.48
CA VAL A 426 -4.58 1.28 25.44
C VAL A 426 -3.31 1.78 24.75
N GLY A 427 -2.89 3.01 25.04
CA GLY A 427 -1.66 3.59 24.50
C GLY A 427 -1.33 4.91 25.16
N HIS A 428 -0.19 4.98 25.84
CA HIS A 428 0.31 6.22 26.42
C HIS A 428 0.85 7.18 25.34
N ARG A 429 0.84 8.49 25.63
CA ARG A 429 0.96 9.67 24.72
C ARG A 429 2.02 9.65 23.59
N VAL A 430 3.04 8.79 23.64
CA VAL A 430 4.19 8.80 22.72
C VAL A 430 4.19 7.61 21.75
N VAL A 431 3.47 6.53 22.08
CA VAL A 431 3.64 5.21 21.43
C VAL A 431 2.69 5.02 20.22
N TRP A 432 1.59 5.77 20.19
CA TRP A 432 0.60 5.67 19.11
C TRP A 432 1.15 6.09 17.74
N ARG A 433 2.20 6.91 17.70
CA ARG A 433 2.87 7.30 16.46
C ARG A 433 3.52 6.11 15.76
N CYS A 434 4.15 5.18 16.48
CA CYS A 434 4.73 3.97 15.88
C CYS A 434 3.66 2.99 15.38
N MET A 435 2.57 2.84 16.14
CA MET A 435 1.46 1.95 15.76
C MET A 435 0.67 2.50 14.55
N VAL A 436 0.49 3.82 14.47
CA VAL A 436 -0.08 4.51 13.31
C VAL A 436 0.86 4.52 12.13
N GLU A 437 2.17 4.53 12.30
CA GLU A 437 3.12 4.42 11.18
C GLU A 437 3.13 2.99 10.61
N LEU A 438 3.05 1.96 11.48
CA LEU A 438 2.78 0.57 11.09
C LEU A 438 1.43 0.43 10.35
N MET A 439 0.35 1.01 10.86
CA MET A 439 -0.98 0.92 10.22
C MET A 439 -1.15 1.83 9.00
N ARG A 440 -0.54 3.01 8.93
CA ARG A 440 -0.49 3.86 7.73
C ARG A 440 0.33 3.22 6.62
N LEU A 441 1.35 2.41 6.95
CA LEU A 441 2.07 1.59 5.97
C LEU A 441 1.21 0.42 5.46
N CYS A 442 0.31 -0.12 6.29
CA CYS A 442 -0.66 -1.14 5.89
C CYS A 442 -1.79 -0.57 5.01
N ILE A 443 -2.13 0.72 5.19
CA ILE A 443 -3.25 1.43 4.57
C ILE A 443 -2.73 2.46 3.56
N GLY A 444 -1.90 2.04 2.60
CA GLY A 444 -1.72 2.82 1.38
C GLY A 444 -2.95 2.76 0.45
N ALA A 445 -4.15 2.51 0.97
CA ALA A 445 -5.22 1.87 0.20
C ALA A 445 -6.67 1.98 0.70
N TRP A 446 -6.95 2.57 1.87
CA TRP A 446 -8.32 2.89 2.29
C TRP A 446 -8.62 4.39 2.16
N GLU A 447 -7.81 5.12 1.39
CA GLU A 447 -8.37 6.26 0.66
C GLU A 447 -9.27 5.66 -0.42
N VAL A 448 -10.53 6.08 -0.37
CA VAL A 448 -11.58 5.81 -1.36
C VAL A 448 -10.98 5.73 -2.77
N GLU A 449 -11.41 4.69 -3.48
CA GLU A 449 -11.27 4.48 -4.91
C GLU A 449 -11.70 5.74 -5.69
N GLU A 450 -10.77 6.65 -5.97
CA GLU A 450 -10.83 7.57 -7.11
C GLU A 450 -9.41 7.73 -7.69
N ASP A 451 -9.19 7.03 -8.81
CA ASP A 451 -8.27 7.30 -9.92
C ASP A 451 -6.81 7.69 -9.66
N LEU A 452 -5.89 6.75 -9.92
CA LEU A 452 -4.49 7.08 -10.21
C LEU A 452 -3.84 6.18 -11.29
N PRO A 453 -4.03 6.47 -12.60
CA PRO A 453 -3.47 5.64 -13.68
C PRO A 453 -2.12 6.09 -14.30
N TRP A 454 -1.67 7.34 -14.16
CA TRP A 454 -0.65 7.88 -15.10
C TRP A 454 0.79 8.03 -14.56
N ILE A 455 1.01 7.98 -13.24
CA ILE A 455 2.35 8.16 -12.63
C ILE A 455 3.21 6.88 -12.72
N GLN A 456 2.61 5.72 -12.98
CA GLN A 456 3.34 4.45 -13.08
C GLN A 456 4.04 4.24 -14.42
N GLU A 457 3.63 4.92 -15.51
CA GLU A 457 4.29 4.80 -16.81
C GLU A 457 5.65 5.52 -16.83
N LYS A 458 5.73 6.76 -16.34
CA LYS A 458 6.97 7.55 -16.43
C LYS A 458 8.10 7.14 -15.48
N ALA A 459 7.80 6.38 -14.44
CA ALA A 459 8.82 5.93 -13.48
C ALA A 459 9.55 4.66 -13.95
N LEU A 460 8.97 3.90 -14.90
CA LEU A 460 9.57 2.68 -15.42
C LEU A 460 10.69 3.02 -16.43
N ASP A 461 10.49 4.05 -17.26
CA ASP A 461 11.47 4.50 -18.27
C ASP A 461 12.77 5.05 -17.66
N LEU A 462 12.73 5.59 -16.44
CA LEU A 462 13.91 6.21 -15.80
C LEU A 462 14.81 5.20 -15.08
N VAL A 463 14.27 4.04 -14.68
CA VAL A 463 15.02 2.99 -13.98
C VAL A 463 15.75 2.07 -14.95
N GLU A 464 15.28 1.93 -16.19
CA GLU A 464 15.96 1.19 -17.25
C GLU A 464 17.29 1.84 -17.68
N PHE A 465 17.44 3.15 -17.48
CA PHE A 465 18.61 3.90 -17.96
C PHE A 465 19.81 3.92 -16.99
N THR A 466 19.69 3.35 -15.78
CA THR A 466 20.74 3.44 -14.75
C THR A 466 21.44 2.11 -14.42
N GLY A 467 21.07 1.02 -15.10
CA GLY A 467 21.59 -0.33 -14.85
C GLY A 467 23.02 -0.63 -15.34
N THR A 468 23.69 0.29 -16.04
CA THR A 468 24.87 -0.04 -16.86
C THR A 468 26.24 0.30 -16.27
N VAL A 469 26.40 0.71 -14.99
CA VAL A 469 27.70 1.21 -14.49
C VAL A 469 28.12 0.69 -13.11
N THR A 470 28.03 -0.62 -12.83
CA THR A 470 28.65 -1.16 -11.58
C THR A 470 29.50 -2.43 -11.72
N GLN A 471 29.79 -2.93 -12.93
CA GLN A 471 30.79 -3.99 -13.09
C GLN A 471 32.18 -3.43 -13.43
N ALA A 472 32.96 -3.06 -12.40
CA ALA A 472 34.43 -2.97 -12.50
C ALA A 472 35.10 -2.70 -11.14
N ILE A 473 35.16 -3.66 -10.21
CA ILE A 473 36.22 -3.67 -9.18
C ILE A 473 36.61 -5.15 -8.87
N PRO A 474 37.84 -5.60 -9.20
CA PRO A 474 38.34 -6.92 -8.85
C PRO A 474 38.78 -6.98 -7.37
N GLY A 475 38.54 -8.10 -6.69
CA GLY A 475 38.88 -8.28 -5.27
C GLY A 475 40.40 -8.48 -5.02
N PRO A 476 40.93 -8.04 -3.86
CA PRO A 476 42.36 -8.16 -3.54
C PRO A 476 42.69 -9.50 -2.87
N ARG A 477 43.79 -10.10 -3.33
CA ARG A 477 44.47 -11.27 -2.73
C ARG A 477 45.16 -10.85 -1.42
N VAL A 478 45.03 -11.65 -0.37
CA VAL A 478 45.56 -11.36 0.97
C VAL A 478 46.98 -11.89 1.16
N GLY A 479 47.89 -10.97 1.51
CA GLY A 479 49.21 -11.26 2.10
C GLY A 479 49.10 -11.47 3.62
N GLN A 480 50.03 -12.25 4.17
CA GLN A 480 50.03 -12.67 5.58
C GLN A 480 50.42 -11.49 6.50
N SER A 481 49.50 -11.09 7.39
CA SER A 481 49.78 -10.19 8.52
C SER A 481 49.82 -10.99 9.83
N PRO A 482 50.57 -10.54 10.86
CA PRO A 482 50.79 -11.30 12.09
C PRO A 482 49.60 -11.25 13.07
N LEU A 483 48.50 -10.60 12.71
CA LEU A 483 47.27 -10.55 13.53
C LEU A 483 46.22 -11.49 12.91
N PRO A 484 45.66 -12.45 13.68
CA PRO A 484 44.64 -13.35 13.18
C PRO A 484 43.46 -12.58 12.59
N TRP A 485 43.05 -12.91 11.36
CA TRP A 485 41.90 -12.30 10.69
C TRP A 485 40.61 -12.38 11.53
N ILE A 486 40.50 -13.40 12.37
CA ILE A 486 39.43 -13.59 13.36
C ILE A 486 39.33 -12.43 14.37
N VAL A 487 40.41 -11.69 14.61
CA VAL A 487 40.43 -10.54 15.53
C VAL A 487 40.42 -9.23 14.74
N ALA A 488 41.10 -9.18 13.60
CA ALA A 488 41.14 -8.00 12.74
C ALA A 488 39.77 -7.66 12.11
N ILE A 489 39.01 -8.68 11.66
CA ILE A 489 37.70 -8.48 11.02
C ILE A 489 36.66 -7.94 12.02
N PRO A 490 36.50 -8.48 13.25
CA PRO A 490 35.57 -7.90 14.23
C PRO A 490 35.98 -6.51 14.71
N LEU A 491 37.29 -6.25 14.90
CA LEU A 491 37.77 -4.91 15.27
C LEU A 491 37.55 -3.89 14.16
N ALA A 492 37.79 -4.26 12.90
CA ALA A 492 37.49 -3.42 11.75
C ALA A 492 35.98 -3.22 11.57
N TYR A 493 35.16 -4.25 11.82
CA TYR A 493 33.70 -4.17 11.78
C TYR A 493 33.15 -3.26 12.88
N LEU A 494 33.70 -3.34 14.11
CA LEU A 494 33.34 -2.44 15.21
C LEU A 494 33.76 -1.00 14.92
N GLY A 495 34.98 -0.78 14.42
CA GLY A 495 35.45 0.54 14.00
C GLY A 495 34.61 1.15 12.88
N LEU A 496 34.31 0.36 11.84
CA LEU A 496 33.50 0.79 10.70
C LEU A 496 32.04 1.03 11.10
N SER A 497 31.47 0.19 11.98
CA SER A 497 30.12 0.37 12.51
C SER A 497 30.02 1.62 13.37
N PHE A 498 31.04 1.92 14.17
CA PHE A 498 31.12 3.16 14.95
C PHE A 498 31.22 4.38 14.04
N VAL A 499 32.06 4.34 13.01
CA VAL A 499 32.17 5.43 12.01
C VAL A 499 30.87 5.60 11.21
N ILE A 500 30.17 4.51 10.84
CA ILE A 500 28.87 4.57 10.16
C ILE A 500 27.79 5.11 11.10
N ALA A 501 27.80 4.76 12.38
CA ALA A 501 26.88 5.29 13.37
C ALA A 501 27.12 6.79 13.61
N VAL A 502 28.38 7.20 13.75
CA VAL A 502 28.78 8.62 13.83
C VAL A 502 28.41 9.33 12.54
N PHE A 503 28.66 8.77 11.36
CA PHE A 503 28.31 9.35 10.07
C PHE A 503 26.79 9.43 9.86
N LYS A 504 26.01 8.41 10.24
CA LYS A 504 24.54 8.45 10.20
C LYS A 504 24.00 9.47 11.18
N THR A 505 24.61 9.60 12.36
CA THR A 505 24.23 10.58 13.38
C THR A 505 24.57 11.98 12.89
N VAL A 506 25.77 12.21 12.36
CA VAL A 506 26.21 13.46 11.74
C VAL A 506 25.36 13.77 10.50
N LYS A 507 25.05 12.82 9.61
CA LYS A 507 24.17 12.99 8.42
C LYS A 507 22.73 13.28 8.81
N LYS A 508 22.22 12.68 9.89
CA LYS A 508 20.90 12.96 10.46
C LYS A 508 20.86 14.36 11.08
N PHE A 509 21.94 14.76 11.75
CA PHE A 509 22.11 16.09 12.36
C PHE A 509 22.42 17.19 11.33
N THR A 510 23.06 16.86 10.21
CA THR A 510 23.38 17.78 9.09
C THR A 510 22.34 17.75 7.98
N SER A 511 21.32 16.88 8.05
CA SER A 511 20.29 16.78 7.01
C SER A 511 19.59 18.13 6.80
N PRO A 512 19.30 18.54 5.56
CA PRO A 512 18.69 19.85 5.26
C PRO A 512 17.34 20.08 5.96
N ARG A 513 16.64 19.00 6.32
CA ARG A 513 15.37 19.01 7.06
C ARG A 513 15.57 19.08 8.58
N ALA A 514 16.56 18.39 9.15
CA ALA A 514 16.90 18.53 10.57
C ALA A 514 17.59 19.87 10.84
N LYS A 515 18.42 20.36 9.91
CA LYS A 515 19.00 21.70 9.92
C LYS A 515 17.89 22.76 9.82
N ARG A 516 16.89 22.61 8.94
CA ARG A 516 15.69 23.48 8.91
C ARG A 516 14.82 23.39 10.17
N ARG A 517 14.60 22.21 10.73
CA ARG A 517 13.83 22.04 11.98
C ARG A 517 14.56 22.57 13.20
N ARG A 518 15.89 22.41 13.28
CA ARG A 518 16.71 23.04 14.32
C ARG A 518 16.77 24.53 14.12
N VAL A 519 17.04 25.02 12.92
CA VAL A 519 17.06 26.45 12.64
C VAL A 519 15.71 27.07 12.95
N ASN A 520 14.58 26.42 12.64
CA ASN A 520 13.24 26.93 12.97
C ASN A 520 12.88 26.78 14.46
N ALA A 521 13.28 25.69 15.13
CA ALA A 521 13.02 25.49 16.56
C ALA A 521 13.96 26.30 17.46
N VAL A 522 15.20 26.53 17.01
CA VAL A 522 16.15 27.48 17.58
C VAL A 522 15.67 28.88 17.28
N LEU A 523 15.15 29.20 16.08
CA LEU A 523 14.49 30.48 15.79
C LEU A 523 13.31 30.73 16.74
N LEU A 524 12.45 29.73 16.96
CA LEU A 524 11.28 29.86 17.84
C LEU A 524 11.69 30.03 19.31
N LYS A 525 12.67 29.26 19.79
CA LYS A 525 13.25 29.47 21.13
C LYS A 525 13.98 30.80 21.26
N SER A 526 14.69 31.23 20.22
CA SER A 526 15.38 32.51 20.20
C SER A 526 14.43 33.69 20.00
N VAL A 527 13.25 33.48 19.39
CA VAL A 527 12.17 34.47 19.30
C VAL A 527 11.49 34.60 20.67
N ASP A 528 11.21 33.48 21.36
CA ASP A 528 10.78 33.44 22.76
C ASP A 528 11.81 34.05 23.73
N GLU A 529 13.11 33.86 23.50
CA GLU A 529 14.19 34.51 24.27
C GLU A 529 14.42 35.97 23.85
N LEU A 530 14.19 36.34 22.58
CA LEU A 530 14.21 37.73 22.09
C LEU A 530 13.09 38.56 22.73
N PHE A 531 11.93 37.96 23.00
CA PHE A 531 10.84 38.58 23.75
C PHE A 531 11.25 38.94 25.20
N GLN A 532 12.28 38.29 25.77
CA GLN A 532 12.76 38.57 27.12
C GLN A 532 14.02 39.45 27.20
N LYS A 533 14.88 39.48 26.17
CA LYS A 533 16.27 39.99 26.34
C LYS A 533 16.69 41.24 25.56
N GLY A 534 15.90 41.73 24.60
CA GLY A 534 16.20 42.99 23.92
C GLY A 534 17.38 42.96 22.93
N ARG A 535 17.06 43.43 21.72
CA ARG A 535 17.81 43.84 20.49
C ARG A 535 19.27 43.42 20.16
N ASP A 536 20.18 43.10 21.07
CA ASP A 536 21.62 43.31 20.72
C ASP A 536 22.51 42.09 20.40
N GLU A 537 22.03 40.83 20.45
CA GLU A 537 22.95 39.67 20.38
C GLU A 537 22.70 38.59 19.31
N THR A 538 21.67 38.67 18.44
CA THR A 538 21.28 37.48 17.63
C THR A 538 21.83 37.42 16.19
N GLY A 539 22.35 38.52 15.62
CA GLY A 539 23.00 38.51 14.29
C GLY A 539 22.11 38.08 13.11
N PHE A 540 20.79 37.98 13.30
CA PHE A 540 19.82 37.65 12.26
C PHE A 540 19.10 38.91 11.78
N ASN A 541 18.88 39.04 10.47
CA ASN A 541 18.14 40.17 9.92
C ASN A 541 16.64 40.02 10.23
N MET A 542 16.02 41.07 10.78
CA MET A 542 14.66 41.03 11.31
C MET A 542 13.60 40.90 10.21
N ASP A 543 13.88 41.41 9.01
CA ASP A 543 13.07 41.22 7.80
C ASP A 543 12.92 39.72 7.44
N GLU A 544 14.00 38.94 7.60
CA GLU A 544 14.05 37.52 7.28
C GLU A 544 13.33 36.69 8.34
N ILE A 545 13.42 37.10 9.61
CA ILE A 545 12.68 36.47 10.71
C ILE A 545 11.19 36.69 10.51
N LEU A 546 10.76 37.95 10.32
CA LEU A 546 9.35 38.30 10.11
C LEU A 546 8.78 37.55 8.91
N ARG A 547 9.50 37.54 7.78
CA ARG A 547 9.11 36.81 6.56
C ARG A 547 9.00 35.29 6.75
N LYS A 548 9.89 34.68 7.54
CA LYS A 548 9.83 33.23 7.83
C LYS A 548 8.65 32.91 8.74
N TYR A 549 8.39 33.77 9.73
CA TYR A 549 7.29 33.58 10.67
C TYR A 549 5.92 33.77 10.01
N ILE A 550 5.73 34.83 9.20
CA ILE A 550 4.49 35.02 8.43
C ILE A 550 4.20 33.79 7.55
N ARG A 551 5.20 33.30 6.80
CA ARG A 551 5.01 32.09 5.96
C ARG A 551 4.68 30.83 6.77
N TYR A 552 5.25 30.69 7.96
CA TYR A 552 4.93 29.60 8.86
C TYR A 552 3.48 29.73 9.36
N ALA A 553 3.09 30.90 9.86
CA ALA A 553 1.75 31.17 10.36
C ALA A 553 0.68 30.92 9.28
N LEU A 554 0.90 31.39 8.05
CA LEU A 554 -0.07 31.23 6.95
C LEU A 554 -0.30 29.78 6.49
N ASN A 555 0.68 28.89 6.66
CA ASN A 555 0.61 27.50 6.18
C ASN A 555 0.37 26.46 7.29
N GLU A 556 0.85 26.72 8.51
CA GLU A 556 0.90 25.71 9.59
C GLU A 556 0.03 26.07 10.80
N LYS A 557 -0.37 27.35 10.97
CA LYS A 557 -1.29 27.78 12.04
C LYS A 557 -2.70 28.01 11.49
N PRO A 558 -3.76 27.76 12.29
CA PRO A 558 -5.10 28.25 11.97
C PRO A 558 -5.08 29.78 11.94
N PHE A 559 -5.69 30.40 10.94
CA PHE A 559 -5.68 31.86 10.79
C PHE A 559 -6.83 32.45 11.61
N ASN A 560 -6.57 32.69 12.90
CA ASN A 560 -7.53 33.17 13.89
C ASN A 560 -7.03 34.49 14.52
N PRO A 561 -7.86 35.19 15.33
CA PRO A 561 -7.47 36.46 15.95
C PRO A 561 -6.18 36.37 16.79
N ASP A 562 -5.97 35.26 17.51
CA ASP A 562 -4.75 35.04 18.29
C ASP A 562 -3.48 35.02 17.41
N THR A 563 -3.56 34.38 16.23
CA THR A 563 -2.43 34.34 15.29
C THR A 563 -2.17 35.71 14.66
N VAL A 564 -3.22 36.51 14.44
CA VAL A 564 -3.08 37.89 13.95
C VAL A 564 -2.45 38.77 15.04
N ALA A 565 -2.87 38.63 16.30
CA ALA A 565 -2.27 39.31 17.44
C ALA A 565 -0.78 38.93 17.60
N ASP A 566 -0.43 37.65 17.51
CA ASP A 566 0.97 37.18 17.51
C ASP A 566 1.81 37.87 16.42
N LEU A 567 1.24 38.06 15.22
CA LEU A 567 1.92 38.69 14.09
C LEU A 567 2.07 40.21 14.29
N ILE A 568 1.05 40.88 14.82
CA ILE A 568 1.12 42.30 15.19
C ILE A 568 2.15 42.53 16.28
N HIS A 569 2.16 41.68 17.33
CA HIS A 569 3.19 41.73 18.37
C HIS A 569 4.59 41.53 17.80
N LEU A 570 4.78 40.60 16.85
CA LEU A 570 6.06 40.40 16.19
C LEU A 570 6.46 41.61 15.33
N ARG A 571 5.51 42.25 14.63
CA ARG A 571 5.75 43.49 13.88
C ARG A 571 6.23 44.60 14.82
N THR A 572 5.52 44.83 15.93
CA THR A 572 5.88 45.83 16.95
C THR A 572 7.25 45.54 17.57
N ALA A 573 7.55 44.27 17.85
CA ALA A 573 8.85 43.85 18.39
C ALA A 573 10.00 43.93 17.36
N SER A 574 9.68 43.87 16.05
CA SER A 574 10.68 43.88 14.99
C SER A 574 11.29 45.25 14.71
N MET A 575 10.61 46.34 15.12
CA MET A 575 10.97 47.74 14.83
C MET A 575 11.31 48.01 13.36
N LEU A 576 10.72 47.25 12.44
CA LEU A 576 10.84 47.48 10.99
C LEU A 576 9.97 48.67 10.60
N GLU A 577 10.47 49.48 9.68
CA GLU A 577 9.68 50.56 9.09
C GLU A 577 8.59 50.00 8.17
N ASP A 578 7.49 50.73 8.00
CA ASP A 578 6.32 50.25 7.23
C ASP A 578 6.67 49.89 5.78
N HIS A 579 7.62 50.59 5.16
CA HIS A 579 8.09 50.26 3.82
C HIS A 579 8.80 48.89 3.76
N GLN A 580 9.52 48.51 4.83
CA GLN A 580 10.22 47.22 4.92
C GLN A 580 9.25 46.06 5.18
N VAL A 581 8.20 46.30 5.97
CA VAL A 581 7.12 45.31 6.18
C VAL A 581 6.34 45.09 4.89
N ALA A 582 6.06 46.15 4.13
CA ALA A 582 5.45 46.05 2.81
C ALA A 582 6.30 45.23 1.81
N ASP A 583 7.62 45.43 1.79
CA ASP A 583 8.54 44.64 0.97
C ASP A 583 8.54 43.16 1.35
N VAL A 584 8.48 42.85 2.64
CA VAL A 584 8.34 41.47 3.15
C VAL A 584 7.04 40.83 2.65
N LEU A 585 5.91 41.53 2.74
CA LEU A 585 4.63 41.04 2.25
C LEU A 585 4.63 40.85 0.73
N ASN A 586 5.18 41.80 -0.02
CA ASN A 586 5.36 41.68 -1.48
C ASN A 586 6.26 40.49 -1.86
N GLU A 587 7.35 40.23 -1.13
CA GLU A 587 8.21 39.07 -1.38
C GLU A 587 7.49 37.75 -1.09
N ILE A 588 6.68 37.68 -0.02
CA ILE A 588 5.87 36.50 0.30
C ILE A 588 4.86 36.23 -0.82
N SER A 589 4.14 37.27 -1.25
CA SER A 589 3.18 37.21 -2.36
C SER A 589 3.82 36.68 -3.64
N ARG A 590 4.99 37.23 -4.05
CA ARG A 590 5.72 36.77 -5.24
C ARG A 590 6.13 35.30 -5.14
N ARG A 591 6.53 34.84 -3.95
CA ARG A 591 6.90 33.43 -3.72
C ARG A 591 5.68 32.50 -3.82
N ILE A 592 4.54 32.90 -3.25
CA ILE A 592 3.31 32.11 -3.32
C ILE A 592 2.87 31.98 -4.78
N VAL A 593 2.85 33.07 -5.55
CA VAL A 593 2.47 33.04 -6.97
C VAL A 593 3.46 32.22 -7.81
N LYS A 594 4.76 32.35 -7.55
CA LYS A 594 5.79 31.53 -8.24
C LYS A 594 5.63 30.03 -7.98
N GLU A 595 5.20 29.63 -6.78
CA GLU A 595 5.03 28.22 -6.41
C GLU A 595 3.66 27.67 -6.80
N LYS A 596 2.60 28.47 -6.61
CA LYS A 596 1.21 28.00 -6.67
C LYS A 596 0.40 28.60 -7.83
N GLY A 597 0.92 29.57 -8.55
CA GLY A 597 0.23 30.28 -9.63
C GLY A 597 -0.57 31.50 -9.12
N PRO A 598 -1.07 32.36 -10.04
CA PRO A 598 -1.93 33.50 -9.70
C PRO A 598 -3.32 33.05 -9.24
N VAL A 599 -4.10 33.98 -8.68
CA VAL A 599 -5.50 33.73 -8.31
C VAL A 599 -6.34 33.60 -9.57
N VAL A 600 -7.30 32.67 -9.56
CA VAL A 600 -8.26 32.46 -10.66
C VAL A 600 -9.65 32.43 -10.05
N MET A 601 -10.56 33.29 -10.52
CA MET A 601 -11.92 33.42 -9.99
C MET A 601 -12.87 32.36 -10.56
N ASP A 602 -12.75 32.02 -11.85
CA ASP A 602 -13.59 31.00 -12.48
C ASP A 602 -13.06 29.59 -12.19
N ILE A 603 -13.79 28.89 -11.31
CA ILE A 603 -13.42 27.56 -10.84
C ILE A 603 -14.12 26.45 -11.67
N GLU A 604 -15.18 26.78 -12.40
CA GLU A 604 -16.12 25.81 -13.02
C GLU A 604 -15.49 24.91 -14.09
N ASP A 605 -14.49 25.37 -14.85
CA ASP A 605 -13.81 24.59 -15.90
C ASP A 605 -12.53 23.85 -15.43
N SER A 606 -12.33 23.72 -14.12
CA SER A 606 -11.08 23.18 -13.57
C SER A 606 -11.12 21.68 -13.30
N GLN A 607 -10.20 20.91 -13.89
CA GLN A 607 -9.89 19.53 -13.49
C GLN A 607 -9.79 19.41 -11.94
N LYS A 608 -10.38 18.37 -11.32
CA LYS A 608 -10.47 18.16 -9.85
C LYS A 608 -9.17 18.45 -9.07
N LYS A 609 -7.99 18.28 -9.69
CA LYS A 609 -6.66 18.56 -9.10
C LYS A 609 -6.24 20.04 -9.12
N GLY A 610 -6.67 20.80 -10.14
CA GLY A 610 -6.46 22.25 -10.23
C GLY A 610 -7.37 23.03 -9.27
N PHE A 611 -8.57 22.50 -9.01
CA PHE A 611 -9.57 23.05 -8.10
C PHE A 611 -9.01 23.32 -6.69
N LYS A 612 -8.46 22.31 -6.02
CA LYS A 612 -7.91 22.44 -4.65
C LYS A 612 -6.72 23.40 -4.56
N ARG A 613 -5.90 23.46 -5.62
CA ARG A 613 -4.76 24.39 -5.68
C ARG A 613 -5.25 25.84 -5.83
N LYS A 614 -6.23 26.08 -6.70
CA LYS A 614 -6.84 27.40 -6.91
C LYS A 614 -7.50 27.93 -5.63
N LEU A 615 -8.30 27.11 -4.94
CA LEU A 615 -8.88 27.44 -3.64
C LEU A 615 -7.83 27.76 -2.57
N ALA A 616 -6.75 26.97 -2.50
CA ALA A 616 -5.67 27.23 -1.55
C ALA A 616 -4.92 28.54 -1.84
N VAL A 617 -4.83 28.95 -3.11
CA VAL A 617 -4.24 30.24 -3.50
C VAL A 617 -5.18 31.40 -3.16
N GLN A 618 -6.48 31.25 -3.41
CA GLN A 618 -7.52 32.22 -3.00
C GLN A 618 -7.49 32.46 -1.47
N ALA A 619 -7.45 31.40 -0.67
CA ALA A 619 -7.37 31.51 0.79
C ALA A 619 -6.04 32.13 1.27
N LEU A 620 -4.91 31.83 0.62
CA LEU A 620 -3.63 32.45 0.97
C LEU A 620 -3.58 33.93 0.58
N PHE A 621 -4.16 34.29 -0.56
CA PHE A 621 -4.32 35.68 -0.96
C PHE A 621 -5.17 36.43 0.07
N GLY A 622 -6.35 35.92 0.44
CA GLY A 622 -7.22 36.57 1.42
C GLY A 622 -6.55 36.82 2.76
N LYS A 623 -5.74 35.88 3.27
CA LYS A 623 -4.97 36.05 4.51
C LYS A 623 -3.86 37.10 4.40
N VAL A 624 -3.10 37.10 3.31
CA VAL A 624 -2.02 38.07 3.08
C VAL A 624 -2.59 39.46 2.86
N PHE A 625 -3.70 39.56 2.12
CA PHE A 625 -4.40 40.80 1.84
C PHE A 625 -5.00 41.38 3.12
N TYR A 626 -5.62 40.56 3.97
CA TYR A 626 -6.09 40.99 5.29
C TYR A 626 -4.96 41.58 6.14
N LEU A 627 -3.80 40.89 6.25
CA LEU A 627 -2.65 41.44 6.99
C LEU A 627 -2.16 42.77 6.43
N SER A 628 -2.25 42.98 5.11
CA SER A 628 -1.82 44.24 4.48
C SER A 628 -2.78 45.42 4.73
N GLU A 629 -4.02 45.15 5.14
CA GLU A 629 -5.02 46.20 5.45
C GLU A 629 -5.04 46.62 6.91
N ILE A 630 -4.46 45.81 7.81
CA ILE A 630 -4.41 46.11 9.25
C ILE A 630 -3.43 47.28 9.46
N PRO A 631 -3.88 48.45 9.92
CA PRO A 631 -3.01 49.61 10.15
C PRO A 631 -1.98 49.34 11.25
N GLU A 632 -2.31 48.48 12.22
CA GLU A 632 -1.41 47.97 13.25
C GLU A 632 -0.40 46.94 12.71
N PHE A 633 -0.44 46.57 11.43
CA PHE A 633 0.52 45.66 10.80
C PHE A 633 1.31 46.31 9.65
N CYS A 634 0.67 47.10 8.79
CA CYS A 634 1.33 47.82 7.70
C CYS A 634 0.54 49.10 7.34
N SER A 635 1.21 50.25 7.19
CA SER A 635 0.55 51.50 6.79
C SER A 635 0.12 51.47 5.31
N ARG A 636 -0.98 52.16 4.99
CA ARG A 636 -1.55 52.29 3.63
C ARG A 636 -0.68 53.09 2.67
N ASP A 637 0.27 53.90 3.17
CA ASP A 637 1.18 54.73 2.35
C ASP A 637 2.44 53.97 1.88
N SER A 638 2.49 52.65 2.12
CA SER A 638 3.61 51.78 1.74
C SER A 638 3.41 51.19 0.34
N SER A 639 4.51 50.80 -0.33
CA SER A 639 4.52 50.28 -1.71
C SER A 639 3.96 48.85 -1.85
N LEU A 640 2.75 48.60 -1.33
CA LEU A 640 2.05 47.32 -1.36
C LEU A 640 1.44 47.07 -2.74
N ILE A 641 1.88 46.00 -3.40
CA ILE A 641 1.38 45.59 -4.73
C ILE A 641 0.85 44.16 -4.70
N VAL A 642 0.28 43.74 -3.55
CA VAL A 642 -0.21 42.38 -3.31
C VAL A 642 -1.28 41.99 -4.35
N LYS A 643 -2.23 42.87 -4.65
CA LYS A 643 -3.28 42.65 -5.66
C LYS A 643 -2.70 42.41 -7.05
N GLU A 644 -1.76 43.25 -7.47
CA GLU A 644 -1.07 43.13 -8.77
C GLU A 644 -0.25 41.85 -8.88
N ILE A 645 0.46 41.46 -7.82
CA ILE A 645 1.26 40.24 -7.80
C ILE A 645 0.40 38.98 -8.00
N PHE A 646 -0.78 38.94 -7.37
CA PHE A 646 -1.71 37.81 -7.48
C PHE A 646 -2.64 37.89 -8.70
N GLY A 647 -2.68 39.03 -9.39
CA GLY A 647 -3.52 39.28 -10.56
C GLY A 647 -5.01 39.42 -10.22
N VAL A 648 -5.33 40.04 -9.08
CA VAL A 648 -6.70 40.17 -8.54
C VAL A 648 -7.21 41.60 -8.74
N THR A 649 -8.47 41.76 -9.17
CA THR A 649 -9.12 43.07 -9.29
C THR A 649 -9.55 43.60 -7.92
N ASP A 650 -9.87 44.89 -7.82
CA ASP A 650 -10.31 45.47 -6.54
C ASP A 650 -11.61 44.83 -6.02
N ASP A 651 -12.58 44.59 -6.91
CA ASP A 651 -13.87 43.98 -6.57
C ASP A 651 -13.71 42.51 -6.12
N ASP A 652 -12.82 41.75 -6.76
CA ASP A 652 -12.54 40.35 -6.41
C ASP A 652 -11.77 40.24 -5.09
N ALA A 653 -10.92 41.22 -4.78
CA ALA A 653 -10.09 41.21 -3.58
C ALA A 653 -10.93 41.27 -2.30
N ASP A 654 -11.95 42.12 -2.29
CA ASP A 654 -12.88 42.27 -1.15
C ASP A 654 -13.73 41.02 -0.96
N THR A 655 -14.16 40.39 -2.05
CA THR A 655 -14.93 39.14 -2.03
C THR A 655 -14.12 37.99 -1.41
N LEU A 656 -12.87 37.82 -1.84
CA LEU A 656 -11.98 36.76 -1.33
C LEU A 656 -11.58 36.99 0.14
N ARG A 657 -11.46 38.26 0.55
CA ARG A 657 -11.20 38.64 1.95
C ARG A 657 -12.37 38.24 2.84
N LEU A 658 -13.59 38.62 2.49
CA LEU A 658 -14.80 38.28 3.26
C LEU A 658 -15.01 36.77 3.38
N HIS A 659 -14.79 36.02 2.28
CA HIS A 659 -14.88 34.56 2.30
C HIS A 659 -13.85 33.93 3.26
N THR A 660 -12.62 34.45 3.27
CA THR A 660 -11.55 33.96 4.17
C THR A 660 -11.84 34.28 5.65
N LEU A 661 -12.47 35.43 5.92
CA LEU A 661 -12.84 35.86 7.28
C LEU A 661 -14.08 35.10 7.83
N SER A 662 -15.01 34.74 6.96
CA SER A 662 -16.17 33.91 7.29
C SER A 662 -15.76 32.46 7.61
N GLU A 663 -14.84 31.88 6.83
CA GLU A 663 -14.31 30.53 7.06
C GLU A 663 -13.42 30.45 8.33
N SER A 664 -12.91 31.58 8.81
CA SER A 664 -12.06 31.68 10.02
C SER A 664 -12.78 32.17 11.29
N GLY A 665 -14.07 32.51 11.23
CA GLY A 665 -14.88 32.92 12.40
C GLY A 665 -14.53 34.30 12.97
N ILE A 666 -13.80 35.14 12.22
CA ILE A 666 -13.28 36.43 12.72
C ILE A 666 -14.39 37.51 12.78
N VAL A 667 -15.38 37.44 11.89
CA VAL A 667 -16.48 38.42 11.79
C VAL A 667 -17.39 38.41 13.03
N GLU A 668 -17.66 37.22 13.59
CA GLU A 668 -18.54 37.00 14.76
C GLU A 668 -17.93 37.54 16.07
N THR A 669 -16.61 37.79 16.08
CA THR A 669 -15.88 38.36 17.23
C THR A 669 -15.79 39.89 17.15
N LEU A 670 -15.86 40.46 15.94
CA LEU A 670 -15.86 41.91 15.71
C LEU A 670 -17.23 42.54 16.01
N GLU A 671 -18.35 41.87 15.68
CA GLU A 671 -19.69 42.35 16.05
C GLU A 671 -19.86 42.43 17.58
N LYS A 672 -19.30 41.48 18.33
CA LYS A 672 -19.31 41.50 19.80
C LYS A 672 -18.42 42.59 20.43
N LEU A 673 -17.49 43.17 19.68
CA LEU A 673 -16.63 44.26 20.15
C LEU A 673 -17.18 45.63 19.75
N VAL A 674 -18.03 45.70 18.72
CA VAL A 674 -18.69 46.94 18.27
C VAL A 674 -19.96 47.25 19.07
N ASP A 675 -20.66 46.24 19.59
CA ASP A 675 -21.83 46.41 20.48
C ASP A 675 -21.45 46.72 21.96
N GLY A 676 -20.16 46.80 22.27
CA GLY A 676 -19.64 47.00 23.63
C GLY A 676 -19.32 48.45 24.03
N ASP A 677 -19.47 49.43 23.12
CA ASP A 677 -19.05 50.83 23.35
C ASP A 677 -20.15 51.84 22.99
N SER A 678 -21.26 51.82 23.74
CA SER A 678 -22.18 52.94 23.80
C SER A 678 -22.62 53.24 25.25
N GLY A 679 -21.74 53.94 25.96
CA GLY A 679 -22.07 55.08 26.82
C GLY A 679 -22.88 54.85 28.11
N ASP A 680 -22.16 54.63 29.22
CA ASP A 680 -22.57 55.16 30.53
C ASP A 680 -21.74 56.43 30.83
N SER A 681 -22.37 57.61 30.73
CA SER A 681 -21.94 58.78 31.47
C SER A 681 -23.15 59.60 31.91
N VAL A 682 -23.34 59.61 33.22
CA VAL A 682 -24.23 60.42 34.06
C VAL A 682 -24.07 61.91 33.78
N ASP A 683 -25.16 62.68 33.88
CA ASP A 683 -25.08 64.07 34.34
C ASP A 683 -26.24 64.40 35.29
N GLU A 684 -25.87 64.92 36.46
CA GLU A 684 -26.71 65.61 37.43
C GLU A 684 -27.05 67.02 36.91
N SER A 685 -28.32 67.41 36.90
CA SER A 685 -28.85 68.66 37.45
C SER A 685 -30.38 68.68 37.46
#